data_AF-A0A3D0I9P3-F1
#
_entry.id   AF-A0A3D0I9P3-F1
#
_cell.length_a   1.000
_cell.length_b   1.000
_cell.length_c   1.000
_cell.angle_alpha   90.00
_cell.angle_beta   90.00
_cell.angle_gamma   90.00
#
_symmetry.space_group_name_H-M   'P 1'
#
loop_
_entity.id
_entity.type
_entity.pdbx_description
1 polymer ?
#
loop_
_entity_poly.entity_id
_entity_poly.type
_entity_poly.pdbx_seq_one_letter_code
_entity_poly.pdbx_strand_id
1 'polypeptide(L)'
;MSAMPGPRPGLGEKREMNTPSMLNSLKETVVAVVHSAGERNGLGGVLDFARGAPLLTVCFLLLGFTAAVLALRGLGRVPLALRAVAWSAPFSRRLSHWVGSRAYLGDAFFLADGAQRRWLERRRAGLERLAATLRERAPRSIDWGKSIQESFSDLRFTDANRVPFRFARVMRETFDLSTVVTASRGPRLCDLDGRWNLDVSGSYGVNVAGYETYKEWMERGLERVRDLGPVLGPLHPCVAENIESLRAFSKLDEVSFHASGTEAVMAAVRLARFNTERRLIVCFAGAYHGWWDGVQPSLGSERAITDCLTLRDMSPASLELIRRRAGEIAAVLVNPVQSFHPNAPPPNDAVLLTSSVRKAEGTTTEYGRWLRSLREVCTAAAVPLLFDEVYSGFRLAVGGAQEYFGVQADMVVYGKTVAGGMPIGVVCGRRELMRRFDPERPMRIAYVIGTFSAHPVVMSTMNEFLRWASKPDTADLYALANRRTADWASETNRALDAARLPLRVVHLGTIWTLEFTAPGRYHWLLQYYLRAQGVTLSWVGTGRCLMSLDFQPSEYAELTQKLLSAALSMKQDGWWIGEEEEPGFIRRMNRRLASELLGSLVRFPRAASAFYREVMRRKRDDHVASHSHLVNRIGHLLSSSAFLSCYYLVLRDPVSAMCIGLPALFVRQIGHAIFEPPCHDKEKLLLGFTTRSKTLVVGAYLLIPILHLAFAGSLSRRSILELVPTVAQEWLVLTIAVVLGHVAMLAFTHGLRNGLVWLVKLVTDPMTDLLTYTAPVARALRSRIIARPQPGV
;
A
#
# COMPACT_ATOMS: atom_id res chain seq x y z
N MET A 1 -53.17 -27.65 -7.53
CA MET A 1 -53.11 -28.15 -6.14
C MET A 1 -51.75 -27.74 -5.57
N SER A 2 -51.60 -26.49 -5.11
CA SER A 2 -51.90 -26.00 -3.75
C SER A 2 -51.24 -26.83 -2.64
N ALA A 3 -50.09 -26.35 -2.17
CA ALA A 3 -49.62 -26.63 -0.82
C ALA A 3 -49.01 -25.34 -0.27
N MET A 4 -49.83 -24.60 0.48
CA MET A 4 -49.43 -23.47 1.31
C MET A 4 -48.60 -23.98 2.50
N PRO A 5 -47.59 -23.24 2.98
CA PRO A 5 -47.13 -23.40 4.36
C PRO A 5 -47.97 -22.52 5.29
N GLY A 6 -48.44 -23.14 6.38
CA GLY A 6 -49.31 -22.55 7.39
C GLY A 6 -48.68 -21.46 8.28
N PRO A 7 -49.48 -20.93 9.23
CA PRO A 7 -49.19 -19.70 9.95
C PRO A 7 -48.15 -19.91 11.05
N ARG A 8 -47.22 -18.96 11.19
CA ARG A 8 -46.35 -18.85 12.37
C ARG A 8 -47.17 -18.37 13.58
N PRO A 9 -46.96 -18.93 14.78
CA PRO A 9 -47.70 -18.52 15.97
C PRO A 9 -47.12 -17.25 16.60
N GLY A 10 -48.04 -16.39 17.06
CA GLY A 10 -47.95 -15.69 18.35
C GLY A 10 -46.84 -14.66 18.56
N LEU A 11 -47.17 -13.38 18.36
CA LEU A 11 -46.52 -12.25 19.03
C LEU A 11 -46.66 -12.42 20.56
N GLY A 12 -45.59 -12.88 21.20
CA GLY A 12 -45.41 -12.79 22.65
C GLY A 12 -45.14 -11.34 23.08
N GLU A 13 -45.77 -10.96 24.18
CA GLU A 13 -45.85 -9.64 24.77
C GLU A 13 -44.50 -8.88 24.85
N LYS A 14 -44.56 -7.59 24.53
CA LYS A 14 -43.52 -6.61 24.89
C LYS A 14 -43.41 -6.55 26.41
N ARG A 15 -42.36 -7.14 26.97
CA ARG A 15 -41.89 -6.80 28.32
C ARG A 15 -41.17 -5.45 28.25
N GLU A 16 -41.86 -4.37 28.62
CA GLU A 16 -41.21 -3.11 28.97
C GLU A 16 -40.28 -3.37 30.15
N MET A 17 -38.96 -3.33 29.90
CA MET A 17 -37.99 -3.21 30.99
C MET A 17 -38.07 -1.79 31.54
N ASN A 18 -38.72 -1.67 32.69
CA ASN A 18 -38.70 -0.48 33.53
C ASN A 18 -37.27 -0.18 33.98
N THR A 19 -36.63 0.76 33.29
CA THR A 19 -35.32 1.39 33.58
C THR A 19 -35.13 1.95 35.01
N PRO A 20 -36.16 2.26 35.82
CA PRO A 20 -35.95 2.77 37.19
C PRO A 20 -35.35 1.76 38.17
N SER A 21 -35.51 0.43 37.98
CA SER A 21 -35.09 -0.55 39.02
C SER A 21 -33.57 -0.84 39.01
N MET A 22 -32.92 -0.80 37.84
CA MET A 22 -31.45 -0.90 37.74
C MET A 22 -30.74 0.31 38.36
N LEU A 23 -31.34 1.50 38.25
CA LEU A 23 -30.80 2.76 38.79
C LEU A 23 -30.82 2.80 40.32
N ASN A 24 -31.84 2.21 40.97
CA ASN A 24 -31.88 2.09 42.42
C ASN A 24 -30.91 1.03 42.94
N SER A 25 -30.79 -0.11 42.24
CA SER A 25 -29.82 -1.16 42.58
C SER A 25 -28.35 -0.69 42.44
N LEU A 26 -28.03 0.12 41.43
CA LEU A 26 -26.67 0.70 41.29
C LEU A 26 -26.39 1.78 42.36
N LYS A 27 -27.38 2.59 42.72
CA LYS A 27 -27.25 3.58 43.81
C LYS A 27 -26.99 2.91 45.15
N GLU A 28 -27.74 1.86 45.49
CA GLU A 28 -27.57 1.13 46.75
C GLU A 28 -26.23 0.40 46.82
N THR A 29 -25.77 -0.18 45.70
CA THR A 29 -24.47 -0.86 45.63
C THR A 29 -23.30 0.11 45.78
N VAL A 30 -23.37 1.30 45.15
CA VAL A 30 -22.31 2.33 45.26
C VAL A 30 -22.31 2.97 46.65
N VAL A 31 -23.48 3.21 47.26
CA VAL A 31 -23.58 3.71 48.64
C VAL A 31 -23.02 2.69 49.63
N ALA A 32 -23.29 1.39 49.46
CA ALA A 32 -22.75 0.34 50.32
C ALA A 32 -21.22 0.20 50.23
N VAL A 33 -20.65 0.32 49.02
CA VAL A 33 -19.19 0.27 48.82
C VAL A 33 -18.49 1.52 49.38
N VAL A 34 -19.12 2.69 49.28
CA VAL A 34 -18.58 3.95 49.83
C VAL A 34 -18.68 3.99 51.36
N HIS A 35 -19.76 3.46 51.96
CA HIS A 35 -19.89 3.37 53.42
C HIS A 35 -18.88 2.37 54.02
N SER A 36 -18.68 1.23 53.36
CA SER A 36 -17.73 0.19 53.78
C SER A 36 -16.26 0.67 53.75
N ALA A 37 -15.92 1.56 52.81
CA ALA A 37 -14.59 2.15 52.71
C ALA A 37 -14.35 3.32 53.70
N GLY A 38 -15.41 4.03 54.10
CA GLY A 38 -15.33 5.16 55.03
C GLY A 38 -15.07 4.76 56.49
N GLU A 39 -15.59 3.61 56.93
CA GLU A 39 -15.43 3.14 58.32
C GLU A 39 -14.04 2.55 58.63
N ARG A 40 -13.24 2.17 57.61
CA ARG A 40 -11.94 1.50 57.84
C ARG A 40 -10.72 2.42 57.91
N ASN A 41 -10.78 3.65 57.39
CA ASN A 41 -9.55 4.44 57.15
C ASN A 41 -9.58 5.91 57.64
N GLY A 42 -10.55 6.32 58.48
CA GLY A 42 -10.47 7.63 59.15
C GLY A 42 -10.38 8.85 58.21
N LEU A 43 -11.02 8.80 57.03
CA LEU A 43 -10.98 9.86 56.00
C LEU A 43 -12.27 10.70 55.97
N GLY A 44 -12.76 11.10 57.15
CA GLY A 44 -13.96 11.95 57.28
C GLY A 44 -13.87 13.28 56.52
N GLY A 45 -12.67 13.81 56.29
CA GLY A 45 -12.45 15.08 55.57
C GLY A 45 -12.50 15.00 54.04
N VAL A 46 -12.38 13.81 53.43
CA VAL A 46 -12.37 13.67 51.95
C VAL A 46 -13.79 13.57 51.38
N LEU A 47 -14.76 13.14 52.20
CA LEU A 47 -16.16 13.02 51.79
C LEU A 47 -16.90 14.36 51.70
N ASP A 48 -16.47 15.39 52.45
CA ASP A 48 -17.03 16.74 52.30
C ASP A 48 -16.53 17.46 51.04
N PHE A 49 -15.37 17.07 50.50
CA PHE A 49 -14.84 17.63 49.25
C PHE A 49 -15.60 17.11 48.01
N ALA A 50 -16.16 15.90 48.08
CA ALA A 50 -16.90 15.26 46.98
C ALA A 50 -18.35 15.78 46.82
N ARG A 51 -18.90 16.51 47.81
CA ARG A 51 -20.27 17.06 47.76
C ARG A 51 -20.45 18.19 46.73
N GLY A 52 -19.36 18.76 46.23
CA GLY A 52 -19.39 19.90 45.29
C GLY A 52 -19.10 19.59 43.82
N ALA A 53 -18.78 18.35 43.45
CA ALA A 53 -18.56 17.94 42.06
C ALA A 53 -19.68 16.99 41.62
N PRO A 54 -20.34 17.18 40.46
CA PRO A 54 -21.43 16.31 40.07
C PRO A 54 -20.88 14.90 39.86
N LEU A 55 -21.37 13.95 40.68
CA LEU A 55 -21.00 12.53 40.75
C LEU A 55 -20.81 11.88 39.36
N LEU A 56 -21.60 12.33 38.38
CA LEU A 56 -21.52 11.97 36.97
C LEU A 56 -20.12 12.19 36.35
N THR A 57 -19.45 13.29 36.66
CA THR A 57 -18.13 13.64 36.10
C THR A 57 -17.06 12.64 36.52
N VAL A 58 -17.10 12.22 37.78
CA VAL A 58 -16.15 11.25 38.34
C VAL A 58 -16.39 9.87 37.73
N CYS A 59 -17.65 9.46 37.58
CA CYS A 59 -18.01 8.20 36.91
C CYS A 59 -17.57 8.16 35.44
N PHE A 60 -17.74 9.25 34.68
CA PHE A 60 -17.30 9.32 33.28
C PHE A 60 -15.77 9.33 33.12
N LEU A 61 -15.04 9.95 34.06
CA LEU A 61 -13.58 9.90 34.09
C LEU A 61 -13.05 8.49 34.40
N LEU A 62 -13.69 7.75 35.30
CA LEU A 62 -13.33 6.36 35.62
C LEU A 62 -13.65 5.38 34.48
N LEU A 63 -14.78 5.57 33.80
CA LEU A 63 -15.12 4.85 32.56
C LEU A 63 -14.14 5.16 31.43
N GLY A 64 -13.78 6.43 31.27
CA GLY A 64 -12.74 6.87 30.32
C GLY A 64 -11.37 6.27 30.62
N PHE A 65 -10.98 6.20 31.90
CA PHE A 65 -9.73 5.58 32.35
C PHE A 65 -9.69 4.08 32.05
N THR A 66 -10.77 3.35 32.35
CA THR A 66 -10.86 1.90 32.09
C THR A 66 -10.84 1.61 30.58
N ALA A 67 -11.57 2.39 29.78
CA ALA A 67 -11.54 2.31 28.33
C ALA A 67 -10.15 2.66 27.75
N ALA A 68 -9.45 3.64 28.32
CA ALA A 68 -8.10 4.01 27.93
C ALA A 68 -7.09 2.90 28.22
N VAL A 69 -7.15 2.25 29.39
CA VAL A 69 -6.28 1.13 29.77
C VAL A 69 -6.52 -0.09 28.87
N LEU A 70 -7.78 -0.42 28.57
CA LEU A 70 -8.13 -1.50 27.63
C LEU A 70 -7.69 -1.18 26.20
N ALA A 71 -7.87 0.06 25.74
CA ALA A 71 -7.37 0.52 24.46
C ALA A 71 -5.84 0.45 24.39
N LEU A 72 -5.12 0.85 25.45
CA LEU A 72 -3.66 0.82 25.51
C LEU A 72 -3.07 -0.60 25.49
N ARG A 73 -3.73 -1.57 26.15
CA ARG A 73 -3.35 -3.00 26.04
C ARG A 73 -3.54 -3.55 24.62
N GLY A 74 -4.56 -3.08 23.88
CA GLY A 74 -4.73 -3.38 22.45
C GLY A 74 -3.75 -2.62 21.54
N LEU A 75 -3.40 -1.39 21.90
CA LEU A 75 -2.48 -0.51 21.17
C LEU A 75 -1.02 -0.96 21.21
N GLY A 76 -0.61 -1.95 22.01
CA GLY A 76 0.72 -2.55 21.85
C GLY A 76 0.89 -3.29 20.51
N ARG A 77 -0.20 -3.82 19.95
CA ARG A 77 -0.22 -4.58 18.68
C ARG A 77 -0.48 -3.69 17.46
N VAL A 78 -1.17 -2.57 17.65
CA VAL A 78 -1.62 -1.67 16.57
C VAL A 78 -0.46 -0.96 15.84
N PRO A 79 0.59 -0.39 16.49
CA PRO A 79 1.71 0.25 15.83
C PRO A 79 2.50 -0.73 14.97
N LEU A 80 2.72 -1.96 15.46
CA LEU A 80 3.42 -2.98 14.69
C LEU A 80 2.57 -3.42 13.49
N ALA A 81 1.28 -3.70 13.69
CA ALA A 81 0.38 -4.09 12.60
C ALA A 81 0.25 -2.97 11.54
N LEU A 82 0.09 -1.71 11.95
CA LEU A 82 0.04 -0.57 11.03
C LEU A 82 1.39 -0.32 10.32
N ARG A 83 2.53 -0.67 10.95
CA ARG A 83 3.86 -0.63 10.32
C ARG A 83 4.12 -1.87 9.45
N ALA A 84 3.42 -2.98 9.63
CA ALA A 84 3.65 -4.20 8.87
C ALA A 84 2.70 -4.32 7.67
N VAL A 85 1.43 -3.93 7.83
CA VAL A 85 0.35 -4.16 6.87
C VAL A 85 0.30 -3.01 5.85
N ALA A 86 0.29 -3.36 4.56
CA ALA A 86 -0.12 -2.41 3.52
C ALA A 86 -1.63 -2.17 3.66
N TRP A 87 -2.13 -0.97 3.32
CA TRP A 87 -3.55 -0.54 3.46
C TRP A 87 -4.54 -1.71 3.49
N SER A 88 -5.25 -1.90 4.60
CA SER A 88 -6.03 -3.12 4.82
C SER A 88 -7.10 -3.32 3.72
N ALA A 89 -7.31 -4.56 3.28
CA ALA A 89 -8.29 -4.88 2.23
C ALA A 89 -9.70 -4.29 2.49
N PRO A 90 -10.25 -4.27 3.73
CA PRO A 90 -11.52 -3.60 4.02
C PRO A 90 -11.48 -2.08 3.81
N PHE A 91 -10.36 -1.43 4.16
CA PHE A 91 -10.20 0.00 3.95
C PHE A 91 -10.06 0.30 2.45
N SER A 92 -9.24 -0.48 1.75
CA SER A 92 -9.03 -0.43 0.30
C SER A 92 -10.36 -0.51 -0.47
N ARG A 93 -11.24 -1.45 -0.13
CA ARG A 93 -12.61 -1.54 -0.67
C ARG A 93 -13.48 -0.32 -0.36
N ARG A 94 -13.45 0.17 0.88
CA ARG A 94 -14.23 1.36 1.25
C ARG A 94 -13.77 2.59 0.46
N LEU A 95 -12.46 2.72 0.25
CA LEU A 95 -11.86 3.79 -0.54
C LEU A 95 -12.28 3.71 -2.02
N SER A 96 -12.36 2.51 -2.61
CA SER A 96 -12.74 2.38 -4.03
C SER A 96 -14.15 2.89 -4.33
N HIS A 97 -15.09 2.79 -3.39
CA HIS A 97 -16.43 3.39 -3.54
C HIS A 97 -16.43 4.93 -3.47
N TRP A 98 -15.38 5.54 -2.93
CA TRP A 98 -15.27 6.99 -2.78
C TRP A 98 -14.53 7.66 -3.95
N VAL A 99 -13.75 6.89 -4.71
CA VAL A 99 -13.06 7.40 -5.90
C VAL A 99 -14.08 7.61 -7.03
N GLY A 100 -14.41 8.87 -7.31
CA GLY A 100 -15.30 9.23 -8.42
C GLY A 100 -14.63 9.06 -9.80
N SER A 101 -15.43 8.66 -10.80
CA SER A 101 -15.04 8.40 -12.20
C SER A 101 -14.73 9.65 -13.04
N ARG A 102 -14.31 10.76 -12.43
CA ARG A 102 -14.17 12.04 -13.15
C ARG A 102 -13.00 11.97 -14.15
N ALA A 103 -13.33 11.97 -15.43
CA ALA A 103 -12.35 12.08 -16.52
C ALA A 103 -11.91 13.54 -16.72
N TYR A 104 -10.65 13.74 -17.10
CA TYR A 104 -10.21 15.00 -17.70
C TYR A 104 -10.63 15.01 -19.17
N LEU A 105 -11.39 16.04 -19.56
CA LEU A 105 -11.89 16.23 -20.92
C LEU A 105 -11.46 17.60 -21.46
N GLY A 106 -11.36 17.73 -22.77
CA GLY A 106 -10.93 18.96 -23.45
C GLY A 106 -9.60 19.49 -22.91
N ASP A 107 -9.52 20.79 -22.68
CA ASP A 107 -8.31 21.47 -22.17
C ASP A 107 -7.82 20.91 -20.83
N ALA A 108 -8.71 20.40 -19.98
CA ALA A 108 -8.33 19.86 -18.68
C ALA A 108 -7.48 18.59 -18.81
N PHE A 109 -7.61 17.84 -19.91
CA PHE A 109 -6.76 16.67 -20.21
C PHE A 109 -5.32 17.09 -20.45
N PHE A 110 -5.09 18.18 -21.17
CA PHE A 110 -3.75 18.64 -21.57
C PHE A 110 -3.05 19.45 -20.49
N LEU A 111 -3.79 19.99 -19.52
CA LEU A 111 -3.28 20.85 -18.45
C LEU A 111 -3.43 20.20 -17.07
N ALA A 112 -3.57 18.87 -16.98
CA ALA A 112 -3.83 18.20 -15.71
C ALA A 112 -2.67 18.40 -14.72
N ASP A 113 -1.43 18.47 -15.21
CA ASP A 113 -0.23 18.78 -14.41
C ASP A 113 -0.10 20.24 -13.99
N GLY A 114 -1.02 21.12 -14.40
CA GLY A 114 -0.96 22.55 -14.06
C GLY A 114 0.05 23.34 -14.89
N ALA A 115 0.42 22.84 -16.07
CA ALA A 115 1.14 23.60 -17.09
C ALA A 115 0.37 24.86 -17.51
N GLN A 116 1.07 25.90 -17.97
CA GLN A 116 0.44 27.09 -18.54
C GLN A 116 -0.27 26.78 -19.88
N ARG A 117 -1.31 27.57 -20.21
CA ARG A 117 -2.10 27.38 -21.45
C ARG A 117 -1.27 27.41 -22.74
N ARG A 118 -0.08 28.03 -22.75
CA ARG A 118 0.82 28.04 -23.92
C ARG A 118 1.25 26.64 -24.39
N TRP A 119 1.20 25.64 -23.51
CA TRP A 119 1.53 24.25 -23.85
C TRP A 119 0.38 23.47 -24.48
N LEU A 120 -0.84 24.01 -24.41
CA LEU A 120 -2.06 23.29 -24.74
C LEU A 120 -2.09 22.86 -26.22
N GLU A 121 -1.92 23.80 -27.15
CA GLU A 121 -1.97 23.49 -28.59
C GLU A 121 -0.80 22.60 -29.01
N ARG A 122 0.39 22.79 -28.41
CA ARG A 122 1.56 21.93 -28.65
C ARG A 122 1.29 20.48 -28.26
N ARG A 123 0.75 20.25 -27.06
CA ARG A 123 0.40 18.91 -26.57
C ARG A 123 -0.74 18.28 -27.36
N ARG A 124 -1.75 19.06 -27.73
CA ARG A 124 -2.87 18.61 -28.58
C ARG A 124 -2.35 18.14 -29.94
N ALA A 125 -1.58 18.98 -30.63
CA ALA A 125 -0.99 18.62 -31.90
C ALA A 125 -0.04 17.41 -31.81
N GLY A 126 0.72 17.28 -30.71
CA GLY A 126 1.56 16.11 -30.45
C GLY A 126 0.75 14.81 -30.32
N LEU A 127 -0.33 14.85 -29.53
CA LEU A 127 -1.22 13.70 -29.35
C LEU A 127 -1.89 13.28 -30.68
N GLU A 128 -2.35 14.25 -31.46
CA GLU A 128 -2.97 14.02 -32.77
C GLU A 128 -1.98 13.41 -33.77
N ARG A 129 -0.75 13.95 -33.85
CA ARG A 129 0.33 13.37 -34.68
C ARG A 129 0.65 11.94 -34.28
N LEU A 130 0.74 11.66 -32.98
CA LEU A 130 1.02 10.32 -32.47
C LEU A 130 -0.11 9.34 -32.82
N ALA A 131 -1.35 9.77 -32.68
CA ALA A 131 -2.53 8.97 -33.03
C ALA A 131 -2.60 8.69 -34.54
N ALA A 132 -2.34 9.70 -35.38
CA ALA A 132 -2.27 9.54 -36.83
C ALA A 132 -1.18 8.54 -37.23
N THR A 133 0.03 8.70 -36.68
CA THR A 133 1.16 7.79 -36.91
C THR A 133 0.80 6.34 -36.58
N LEU A 134 0.19 6.09 -35.42
CA LEU A 134 -0.17 4.73 -35.01
C LEU A 134 -1.31 4.15 -35.87
N ARG A 135 -2.27 4.98 -36.30
CA ARG A 135 -3.37 4.56 -37.19
C ARG A 135 -2.88 4.20 -38.59
N GLU A 136 -2.03 5.03 -39.17
CA GLU A 136 -1.38 4.76 -40.47
C GLU A 136 -0.48 3.53 -40.41
N ARG A 137 0.00 3.18 -39.20
CA ARG A 137 0.87 2.03 -39.01
C ARG A 137 0.16 0.69 -39.02
N ALA A 138 -1.10 0.62 -38.64
CA ALA A 138 -1.73 -0.69 -38.43
C ALA A 138 -3.24 -0.71 -38.76
N PRO A 139 -3.66 -0.26 -39.97
CA PRO A 139 -5.07 -0.17 -40.32
C PRO A 139 -5.78 -1.53 -40.23
N ARG A 140 -5.18 -2.63 -40.72
CA ARG A 140 -5.81 -3.96 -40.67
C ARG A 140 -5.90 -4.48 -39.24
N SER A 141 -4.86 -4.26 -38.44
CA SER A 141 -4.84 -4.63 -37.02
C SER A 141 -5.95 -3.92 -36.24
N ILE A 142 -6.15 -2.62 -36.52
CA ILE A 142 -7.21 -1.79 -35.92
C ILE A 142 -8.60 -2.33 -36.31
N ASP A 143 -8.84 -2.55 -37.59
CA ASP A 143 -10.14 -3.05 -38.06
C ASP A 143 -10.47 -4.43 -37.49
N TRP A 144 -9.46 -5.30 -37.38
CA TRP A 144 -9.59 -6.59 -36.70
C TRP A 144 -9.95 -6.41 -35.22
N GLY A 145 -9.28 -5.50 -34.51
CA GLY A 145 -9.54 -5.23 -33.09
C GLY A 145 -10.99 -4.78 -32.85
N LYS A 146 -11.49 -3.86 -33.68
CA LYS A 146 -12.89 -3.40 -33.65
C LYS A 146 -13.87 -4.53 -33.89
N SER A 147 -13.57 -5.45 -34.82
CA SER A 147 -14.46 -6.55 -35.18
C SER A 147 -14.75 -7.51 -34.02
N ILE A 148 -13.85 -7.61 -33.05
CA ILE A 148 -14.00 -8.48 -31.87
C ILE A 148 -14.23 -7.71 -30.57
N GLN A 149 -14.14 -6.37 -30.59
CA GLN A 149 -14.14 -5.57 -29.36
C GLN A 149 -15.42 -5.74 -28.55
N GLU A 150 -16.57 -5.92 -29.19
CA GLU A 150 -17.87 -6.12 -28.51
C GLU A 150 -18.04 -7.55 -27.96
N SER A 151 -17.39 -8.54 -28.57
CA SER A 151 -17.50 -9.96 -28.20
C SER A 151 -16.33 -10.48 -27.35
N PHE A 152 -15.22 -9.75 -27.25
CA PHE A 152 -14.02 -10.16 -26.51
C PHE A 152 -13.76 -9.28 -25.27
N SER A 153 -14.09 -9.80 -24.09
CA SER A 153 -13.96 -9.09 -22.80
C SER A 153 -12.54 -8.64 -22.48
N ASP A 154 -11.55 -9.46 -22.84
CA ASP A 154 -10.17 -9.27 -22.40
C ASP A 154 -9.53 -8.08 -23.12
N LEU A 155 -9.87 -7.89 -24.40
CA LEU A 155 -9.47 -6.69 -25.16
C LEU A 155 -10.03 -5.43 -24.48
N ARG A 156 -11.33 -5.40 -24.17
CA ARG A 156 -11.95 -4.27 -23.45
C ARG A 156 -11.30 -4.03 -22.09
N PHE A 157 -10.97 -5.09 -21.36
CA PHE A 157 -10.32 -4.99 -20.05
C PHE A 157 -8.92 -4.38 -20.16
N THR A 158 -8.08 -4.89 -21.06
CA THR A 158 -6.71 -4.37 -21.23
C THR A 158 -6.67 -2.93 -21.75
N ASP A 159 -7.62 -2.53 -22.60
CA ASP A 159 -7.78 -1.15 -23.06
C ASP A 159 -8.20 -0.20 -21.93
N ALA A 160 -9.10 -0.65 -21.06
CA ALA A 160 -9.59 0.16 -19.94
C ALA A 160 -8.56 0.38 -18.83
N ASN A 161 -7.60 -0.53 -18.65
CA ASN A 161 -6.71 -0.55 -17.49
C ASN A 161 -5.26 -0.11 -17.75
N ARG A 162 -4.87 0.17 -19.01
CA ARG A 162 -3.50 0.59 -19.35
C ARG A 162 -3.19 2.07 -19.08
N VAL A 163 -4.24 2.89 -18.93
CA VAL A 163 -4.15 4.34 -18.70
C VAL A 163 -4.79 4.67 -17.35
N PRO A 164 -4.22 5.59 -16.54
CA PRO A 164 -4.87 6.00 -15.29
C PRO A 164 -6.29 6.50 -15.55
N PHE A 165 -7.23 6.09 -14.69
CA PHE A 165 -8.68 6.20 -14.94
C PHE A 165 -9.18 7.60 -15.33
N ARG A 166 -8.54 8.68 -14.85
CA ARG A 166 -8.91 10.06 -15.21
C ARG A 166 -8.56 10.43 -16.65
N PHE A 167 -7.57 9.77 -17.25
CA PHE A 167 -7.10 10.00 -18.62
C PHE A 167 -7.61 8.94 -19.60
N ALA A 168 -8.05 7.78 -19.09
CA ALA A 168 -8.40 6.61 -19.89
C ALA A 168 -9.47 6.87 -20.96
N ARG A 169 -10.44 7.75 -20.69
CA ARG A 169 -11.50 8.04 -21.66
C ARG A 169 -10.96 8.68 -22.94
N VAL A 170 -10.24 9.80 -22.83
CA VAL A 170 -9.64 10.50 -23.98
C VAL A 170 -8.71 9.56 -24.74
N MET A 171 -7.91 8.77 -24.03
CA MET A 171 -6.98 7.83 -24.67
C MET A 171 -7.68 6.72 -25.44
N ARG A 172 -8.79 6.15 -24.94
CA ARG A 172 -9.59 5.15 -25.67
C ARG A 172 -10.31 5.73 -26.89
N GLU A 173 -10.76 6.98 -26.79
CA GLU A 173 -11.40 7.67 -27.92
C GLU A 173 -10.36 8.08 -29.00
N THR A 174 -9.10 8.31 -28.60
CA THR A 174 -8.03 8.78 -29.50
C THR A 174 -7.23 7.64 -30.13
N PHE A 175 -6.94 6.59 -29.36
CA PHE A 175 -6.08 5.48 -29.77
C PHE A 175 -6.84 4.16 -29.80
N ASP A 176 -6.73 3.48 -30.93
CA ASP A 176 -7.14 2.09 -31.07
C ASP A 176 -5.85 1.25 -31.22
N LEU A 177 -5.42 0.66 -30.11
CA LEU A 177 -4.19 -0.12 -30.03
C LEU A 177 -4.53 -1.60 -30.01
N SER A 178 -5.04 -2.10 -31.13
CA SER A 178 -5.20 -3.54 -31.34
C SER A 178 -3.83 -4.18 -31.53
N THR A 179 -3.39 -4.97 -30.53
CA THR A 179 -2.11 -5.70 -30.58
C THR A 179 -2.37 -7.12 -31.05
N VAL A 180 -2.13 -7.37 -32.34
CA VAL A 180 -2.31 -8.67 -33.00
C VAL A 180 -1.06 -9.00 -33.80
N VAL A 181 -0.62 -10.25 -33.72
CA VAL A 181 0.63 -10.72 -34.32
C VAL A 181 0.42 -12.06 -35.01
N THR A 182 1.17 -12.30 -36.08
CA THR A 182 1.05 -13.49 -36.94
C THR A 182 2.34 -14.33 -36.98
N ALA A 183 3.50 -13.73 -36.72
CA ALA A 183 4.78 -14.41 -36.76
C ALA A 183 5.80 -13.79 -35.79
N SER A 184 6.84 -14.56 -35.48
CA SER A 184 8.03 -14.11 -34.72
C SER A 184 9.31 -14.48 -35.45
N ARG A 185 10.37 -13.67 -35.29
CA ARG A 185 11.72 -13.91 -35.83
C ARG A 185 12.77 -13.13 -35.05
N GLY A 186 13.80 -13.79 -34.53
CA GLY A 186 14.72 -13.16 -33.57
C GLY A 186 13.91 -12.58 -32.40
N PRO A 187 14.20 -11.36 -31.91
CA PRO A 187 13.37 -10.68 -30.92
C PRO A 187 12.27 -9.82 -31.56
N ARG A 188 11.71 -10.19 -32.71
CA ARG A 188 10.70 -9.39 -33.41
C ARG A 188 9.37 -10.12 -33.59
N LEU A 189 8.30 -9.33 -33.67
CA LEU A 189 6.94 -9.78 -33.94
C LEU A 189 6.39 -9.09 -35.18
N CYS A 190 5.74 -9.86 -36.06
CA CYS A 190 5.04 -9.37 -37.24
C CYS A 190 3.56 -9.17 -36.93
N ASP A 191 3.01 -7.99 -37.19
CA ASP A 191 1.57 -7.72 -37.06
C ASP A 191 0.76 -8.18 -38.30
N LEU A 192 -0.56 -7.93 -38.30
CA LEU A 192 -1.44 -8.23 -39.45
C LEU A 192 -1.16 -7.35 -40.67
N ASP A 193 -0.48 -6.23 -40.47
CA ASP A 193 -0.11 -5.27 -41.51
C ASP A 193 1.27 -5.58 -42.11
N GLY A 194 1.89 -6.70 -41.70
CA GLY A 194 3.18 -7.18 -42.22
C GLY A 194 4.39 -6.47 -41.61
N ARG A 195 4.22 -5.69 -40.54
CA ARG A 195 5.30 -4.89 -39.95
C ARG A 195 5.96 -5.62 -38.80
N TRP A 196 7.29 -5.61 -38.84
CA TRP A 196 8.14 -6.21 -37.83
C TRP A 196 8.52 -5.19 -36.76
N ASN A 197 8.11 -5.45 -35.52
CA ASN A 197 8.38 -4.60 -34.37
C ASN A 197 9.32 -5.34 -33.39
N LEU A 198 10.23 -4.59 -32.75
CA LEU A 198 11.15 -5.14 -31.75
C LEU A 198 10.36 -5.46 -30.48
N ASP A 199 10.35 -6.73 -30.06
CA ASP A 199 9.64 -7.18 -28.88
C ASP A 199 10.52 -7.09 -27.64
N VAL A 200 10.07 -6.26 -26.70
CA VAL A 200 10.63 -6.21 -25.35
C VAL A 200 9.59 -6.64 -24.31
N SER A 201 8.44 -7.17 -24.75
CA SER A 201 7.46 -7.80 -23.86
C SER A 201 7.89 -9.21 -23.44
N GLY A 202 8.73 -9.88 -24.25
CA GLY A 202 9.33 -11.19 -23.97
C GLY A 202 8.29 -12.28 -23.74
N SER A 203 7.15 -12.21 -24.42
CA SER A 203 5.99 -13.09 -24.18
C SER A 203 5.64 -13.20 -22.68
N TYR A 204 5.56 -12.04 -22.00
CA TYR A 204 5.28 -11.94 -20.57
C TYR A 204 6.24 -12.69 -19.65
N GLY A 205 7.46 -12.97 -20.10
CA GLY A 205 8.48 -13.69 -19.36
C GLY A 205 8.71 -15.12 -19.86
N VAL A 206 7.86 -15.66 -20.75
CA VAL A 206 8.06 -17.01 -21.30
C VAL A 206 9.36 -17.09 -22.09
N ASN A 207 9.60 -16.16 -23.02
CA ASN A 207 10.72 -16.27 -23.97
C ASN A 207 12.07 -15.98 -23.29
N VAL A 208 12.77 -17.00 -22.77
CA VAL A 208 14.16 -16.85 -22.29
C VAL A 208 15.20 -17.04 -23.39
N ALA A 209 15.08 -18.09 -24.19
CA ALA A 209 16.12 -18.54 -25.10
C ALA A 209 15.97 -18.05 -26.55
N GLY A 210 14.98 -17.22 -26.85
CA GLY A 210 14.70 -16.74 -28.22
C GLY A 210 13.57 -17.52 -28.89
N TYR A 211 12.78 -16.84 -29.73
CA TYR A 211 11.57 -17.45 -30.32
C TYR A 211 11.87 -18.67 -31.20
N GLU A 212 12.98 -18.69 -31.92
CA GLU A 212 13.36 -19.83 -32.77
C GLU A 212 13.62 -21.09 -31.94
N THR A 213 14.39 -20.95 -30.86
CA THR A 213 14.66 -22.04 -29.91
C THR A 213 13.36 -22.62 -29.33
N TYR A 214 12.39 -21.77 -29.01
CA TYR A 214 11.07 -22.21 -28.54
C TYR A 214 10.28 -22.96 -29.61
N LYS A 215 10.27 -22.49 -30.86
CA LYS A 215 9.60 -23.19 -31.97
C LYS A 215 10.16 -24.60 -32.15
N GLU A 216 11.48 -24.71 -32.14
CA GLU A 216 12.18 -25.98 -32.22
C GLU A 216 11.81 -26.95 -31.09
N TRP A 217 11.75 -26.48 -29.83
CA TRP A 217 11.32 -27.30 -28.69
C TRP A 217 9.88 -27.78 -28.83
N MET A 218 8.98 -26.91 -29.30
CA MET A 218 7.59 -27.27 -29.53
C MET A 218 7.45 -28.33 -30.62
N GLU A 219 8.18 -28.19 -31.73
CA GLU A 219 8.19 -29.16 -32.83
C GLU A 219 8.74 -30.52 -32.38
N ARG A 220 9.92 -30.55 -31.76
CA ARG A 220 10.53 -31.80 -31.26
C ARG A 220 9.70 -32.48 -30.18
N GLY A 221 9.09 -31.69 -29.28
CA GLY A 221 8.18 -32.21 -28.26
C GLY A 221 6.98 -32.90 -28.90
N LEU A 222 6.29 -32.21 -29.82
CA LEU A 222 5.15 -32.78 -30.53
C LEU A 222 5.51 -34.07 -31.28
N GLU A 223 6.64 -34.08 -32.00
CA GLU A 223 7.09 -35.27 -32.73
C GLU A 223 7.34 -36.46 -31.78
N ARG A 224 7.93 -36.22 -30.60
CA ARG A 224 8.20 -37.28 -29.60
C ARG A 224 6.95 -38.02 -29.13
N VAL A 225 5.80 -37.35 -29.12
CA VAL A 225 4.53 -37.93 -28.61
C VAL A 225 3.47 -38.03 -29.70
N ARG A 226 3.85 -37.90 -30.98
CA ARG A 226 2.92 -37.86 -32.11
C ARG A 226 1.97 -39.06 -32.14
N ASP A 227 2.51 -40.26 -31.93
CA ASP A 227 1.75 -41.51 -32.02
C ASP A 227 0.78 -41.72 -30.85
N LEU A 228 0.93 -40.97 -29.74
CA LEU A 228 0.03 -41.02 -28.59
C LEU A 228 -1.25 -40.18 -28.83
N GLY A 229 -1.14 -39.06 -29.54
CA GLY A 229 -2.25 -38.14 -29.75
C GLY A 229 -2.76 -37.47 -28.44
N PRO A 230 -4.08 -37.27 -28.27
CA PRO A 230 -4.65 -36.45 -27.19
C PRO A 230 -4.96 -37.24 -25.90
N VAL A 231 -4.31 -38.38 -25.65
CA VAL A 231 -4.60 -39.25 -24.49
C VAL A 231 -4.33 -38.51 -23.17
N LEU A 232 -5.29 -38.57 -22.24
CA LEU A 232 -5.22 -37.99 -20.89
C LEU A 232 -5.58 -39.04 -19.83
N GLY A 233 -5.07 -38.86 -18.61
CA GLY A 233 -5.29 -39.76 -17.47
C GLY A 233 -4.04 -40.59 -17.14
N PRO A 234 -3.69 -41.61 -17.95
CA PRO A 234 -2.39 -42.28 -17.84
C PRO A 234 -1.23 -41.32 -18.14
N LEU A 235 -0.08 -41.55 -17.49
CA LEU A 235 1.13 -40.75 -17.72
C LEU A 235 1.96 -41.33 -18.87
N HIS A 236 2.48 -40.45 -19.73
CA HIS A 236 3.52 -40.82 -20.68
C HIS A 236 4.90 -40.89 -19.99
N PRO A 237 5.82 -41.82 -20.36
CA PRO A 237 7.12 -41.98 -19.69
C PRO A 237 8.00 -40.72 -19.67
N CYS A 238 7.80 -39.77 -20.59
CA CYS A 238 8.54 -38.51 -20.66
C CYS A 238 8.43 -37.64 -19.39
N VAL A 239 7.41 -37.88 -18.56
CA VAL A 239 7.20 -37.18 -17.29
C VAL A 239 8.36 -37.43 -16.31
N ALA A 240 8.97 -38.62 -16.32
CA ALA A 240 10.03 -38.99 -15.37
C ALA A 240 11.26 -38.07 -15.49
N GLU A 241 11.68 -37.77 -16.71
CA GLU A 241 12.82 -36.89 -17.01
C GLU A 241 12.57 -35.44 -16.53
N ASN A 242 11.33 -34.96 -16.63
CA ASN A 242 10.96 -33.65 -16.08
C ASN A 242 11.07 -33.65 -14.56
N ILE A 243 10.56 -34.69 -13.89
CA ILE A 243 10.62 -34.80 -12.43
C ILE A 243 12.06 -34.80 -11.95
N GLU A 244 12.93 -35.61 -12.57
CA GLU A 244 14.35 -35.68 -12.22
C GLU A 244 15.03 -34.31 -12.37
N SER A 245 14.88 -33.67 -13.53
CA SER A 245 15.47 -32.37 -13.82
C SER A 245 14.96 -31.28 -12.86
N LEU A 246 13.64 -31.23 -12.62
CA LEU A 246 13.03 -30.24 -11.72
C LEU A 246 13.48 -30.43 -10.27
N ARG A 247 13.65 -31.68 -9.81
CA ARG A 247 14.23 -31.95 -8.48
C ARG A 247 15.68 -31.48 -8.40
N ALA A 248 16.47 -31.69 -9.45
CA ALA A 248 17.86 -31.22 -9.50
C ALA A 248 17.95 -29.68 -9.44
N PHE A 249 17.17 -28.96 -10.26
CA PHE A 249 17.16 -27.49 -10.25
C PHE A 249 16.60 -26.90 -8.96
N SER A 250 15.46 -27.44 -8.49
CA SER A 250 14.81 -26.91 -7.29
C SER A 250 15.51 -27.32 -6.01
N LYS A 251 16.28 -28.42 -6.01
CA LYS A 251 16.86 -29.09 -4.83
C LYS A 251 15.79 -29.54 -3.83
N LEU A 252 14.63 -29.97 -4.34
CA LEU A 252 13.47 -30.40 -3.55
C LEU A 252 13.06 -31.84 -3.88
N ASP A 253 12.21 -32.40 -3.04
CA ASP A 253 11.91 -33.83 -3.02
C ASP A 253 10.90 -34.29 -4.07
N GLU A 254 9.84 -33.50 -4.27
CA GLU A 254 8.65 -33.91 -5.01
C GLU A 254 8.17 -32.80 -5.95
N VAL A 255 7.49 -33.22 -7.03
CA VAL A 255 7.03 -32.36 -8.12
C VAL A 255 5.55 -32.63 -8.40
N SER A 256 4.80 -31.57 -8.68
CA SER A 256 3.40 -31.63 -9.10
C SER A 256 3.16 -30.71 -10.31
N PHE A 257 2.40 -31.20 -11.29
CA PHE A 257 2.07 -30.47 -12.52
C PHE A 257 0.61 -29.96 -12.50
N HIS A 258 0.41 -28.77 -13.08
CA HIS A 258 -0.86 -28.03 -13.15
C HIS A 258 -0.98 -27.30 -14.50
N ALA A 259 -2.15 -26.79 -14.87
CA ALA A 259 -2.34 -26.16 -16.17
C ALA A 259 -1.77 -24.73 -16.26
N SER A 260 -1.57 -24.06 -15.12
CA SER A 260 -1.03 -22.69 -15.09
C SER A 260 -0.29 -22.37 -13.80
N GLY A 261 0.52 -21.30 -13.82
CA GLY A 261 1.17 -20.76 -12.61
C GLY A 261 0.16 -20.37 -11.51
N THR A 262 -1.02 -19.85 -11.88
CA THR A 262 -2.10 -19.56 -10.91
C THR A 262 -2.55 -20.84 -10.19
N GLU A 263 -2.78 -21.92 -10.92
CA GLU A 263 -3.17 -23.21 -10.33
C GLU A 263 -2.06 -23.80 -9.46
N ALA A 264 -0.80 -23.64 -9.86
CA ALA A 264 0.32 -24.12 -9.07
C ALA A 264 0.47 -23.32 -7.75
N VAL A 265 0.22 -22.01 -7.75
CA VAL A 265 0.10 -21.23 -6.49
C VAL A 265 -1.07 -21.72 -5.64
N MET A 266 -2.25 -21.96 -6.25
CA MET A 266 -3.41 -22.50 -5.54
C MET A 266 -3.11 -23.85 -4.89
N ALA A 267 -2.41 -24.74 -5.62
CA ALA A 267 -1.99 -26.04 -5.14
C ALA A 267 -0.97 -25.92 -4.01
N ALA A 268 0.08 -25.12 -4.17
CA ALA A 268 1.10 -24.90 -3.15
C ALA A 268 0.50 -24.35 -1.85
N VAL A 269 -0.40 -23.37 -1.94
CA VAL A 269 -1.10 -22.82 -0.76
C VAL A 269 -2.02 -23.86 -0.11
N ARG A 270 -2.74 -24.65 -0.89
CA ARG A 270 -3.60 -25.72 -0.36
C ARG A 270 -2.78 -26.79 0.36
N LEU A 271 -1.67 -27.22 -0.23
CA LEU A 271 -0.74 -28.20 0.35
C LEU A 271 -0.07 -27.66 1.61
N ALA A 272 0.35 -26.40 1.63
CA ALA A 272 0.91 -25.77 2.82
C ALA A 272 -0.12 -25.74 3.96
N ARG A 273 -1.37 -25.34 3.70
CA ARG A 273 -2.45 -25.36 4.71
C ARG A 273 -2.78 -26.76 5.19
N PHE A 274 -2.83 -27.73 4.27
CA PHE A 274 -3.06 -29.13 4.61
C PHE A 274 -1.96 -29.69 5.52
N ASN A 275 -0.69 -29.47 5.19
CA ASN A 275 0.41 -30.08 5.93
C ASN A 275 0.78 -29.35 7.22
N THR A 276 0.52 -28.04 7.30
CA THR A 276 0.77 -27.26 8.53
C THR A 276 -0.44 -27.20 9.47
N GLU A 277 -1.63 -27.50 8.96
CA GLU A 277 -2.94 -27.28 9.64
C GLU A 277 -3.18 -25.83 10.06
N ARG A 278 -2.45 -24.88 9.46
CA ARG A 278 -2.59 -23.45 9.71
C ARG A 278 -3.43 -22.79 8.64
N ARG A 279 -3.99 -21.61 8.97
CA ARG A 279 -5.01 -20.96 8.13
C ARG A 279 -4.44 -19.86 7.25
N LEU A 280 -3.59 -19.00 7.82
CA LEU A 280 -3.17 -17.77 7.17
C LEU A 280 -2.06 -18.03 6.16
N ILE A 281 -2.11 -17.34 5.03
CA ILE A 281 -0.92 -17.12 4.22
C ILE A 281 -0.44 -15.69 4.40
N VAL A 282 0.84 -15.46 4.14
CA VAL A 282 1.43 -14.11 4.04
C VAL A 282 1.80 -13.86 2.59
N CYS A 283 1.33 -12.74 2.03
CA CYS A 283 1.76 -12.21 0.74
C CYS A 283 2.30 -10.78 0.94
N PHE A 284 3.08 -10.29 -0.02
CA PHE A 284 3.63 -8.94 0.03
C PHE A 284 2.92 -7.99 -0.94
N ALA A 285 2.74 -6.73 -0.53
CA ALA A 285 2.02 -5.74 -1.31
C ALA A 285 2.67 -5.46 -2.68
N GLY A 286 1.86 -5.41 -3.74
CA GLY A 286 2.34 -5.22 -5.10
C GLY A 286 2.90 -6.47 -5.77
N ALA A 287 2.97 -7.61 -5.08
CA ALA A 287 3.25 -8.91 -5.71
C ALA A 287 2.04 -9.38 -6.54
N TYR A 288 2.31 -10.17 -7.58
CA TYR A 288 1.30 -10.87 -8.36
C TYR A 288 1.61 -12.37 -8.30
N HIS A 289 0.61 -13.14 -7.89
CA HIS A 289 0.69 -14.60 -7.69
C HIS A 289 -0.40 -15.33 -8.48
N GLY A 290 -0.85 -14.74 -9.59
CA GLY A 290 -2.05 -15.15 -10.30
C GLY A 290 -3.29 -14.37 -9.86
N TRP A 291 -4.42 -14.69 -10.49
CA TRP A 291 -5.71 -14.02 -10.31
C TRP A 291 -6.64 -14.73 -9.32
N TRP A 292 -6.15 -15.77 -8.63
CA TRP A 292 -6.93 -16.47 -7.61
C TRP A 292 -7.21 -15.58 -6.41
N ASP A 293 -8.48 -15.50 -6.01
CA ASP A 293 -8.98 -14.73 -4.87
C ASP A 293 -8.16 -14.81 -3.58
N GLY A 294 -7.56 -15.97 -3.28
CA GLY A 294 -6.80 -16.19 -2.05
C GLY A 294 -5.51 -15.38 -1.95
N VAL A 295 -4.95 -14.94 -3.09
CA VAL A 295 -3.66 -14.23 -3.17
C VAL A 295 -3.77 -12.84 -3.79
N GLN A 296 -5.00 -12.33 -4.02
CA GLN A 296 -5.25 -11.00 -4.61
C GLN A 296 -5.94 -10.02 -3.64
N PRO A 297 -5.26 -9.56 -2.56
CA PRO A 297 -5.80 -8.62 -1.59
C PRO A 297 -5.83 -7.15 -2.02
N SER A 298 -5.70 -6.87 -3.31
CA SER A 298 -5.59 -5.51 -3.85
C SER A 298 -6.92 -4.74 -3.90
N LEU A 299 -6.80 -3.41 -4.13
CA LEU A 299 -7.92 -2.54 -4.52
C LEU A 299 -8.77 -3.20 -5.62
N GLY A 300 -10.09 -3.22 -5.43
CA GLY A 300 -11.04 -3.79 -6.39
C GLY A 300 -11.48 -5.24 -6.11
N SER A 301 -10.84 -5.97 -5.19
CA SER A 301 -11.35 -7.30 -4.78
C SER A 301 -12.58 -7.18 -3.88
N GLU A 302 -13.70 -7.77 -4.30
CA GLU A 302 -14.96 -7.75 -3.54
C GLU A 302 -15.00 -8.80 -2.42
N ARG A 303 -14.17 -9.85 -2.50
CA ARG A 303 -14.13 -10.93 -1.51
C ARG A 303 -13.63 -10.45 -0.15
N ALA A 304 -14.28 -10.87 0.94
CA ALA A 304 -13.73 -10.73 2.28
C ALA A 304 -12.48 -11.61 2.45
N ILE A 305 -11.30 -10.99 2.45
CA ILE A 305 -10.03 -11.69 2.65
C ILE A 305 -9.74 -11.72 4.14
N THR A 306 -9.96 -12.88 4.74
CA THR A 306 -9.74 -13.13 6.18
C THR A 306 -8.57 -14.08 6.40
N ASP A 307 -8.08 -14.72 5.35
CA ASP A 307 -7.14 -15.84 5.35
C ASP A 307 -5.79 -15.53 4.67
N CYS A 308 -5.54 -14.26 4.33
CA CYS A 308 -4.29 -13.77 3.77
C CYS A 308 -3.87 -12.46 4.44
N LEU A 309 -2.61 -12.39 4.89
CA LEU A 309 -1.99 -11.19 5.44
C LEU A 309 -1.15 -10.50 4.36
N THR A 310 -1.50 -9.27 4.01
CA THR A 310 -0.76 -8.46 3.03
C THR A 310 0.23 -7.54 3.71
N LEU A 311 1.50 -7.91 3.67
CA LEU A 311 2.56 -7.19 4.38
C LEU A 311 3.38 -6.31 3.43
N ARG A 312 4.09 -5.33 3.98
CA ARG A 312 5.10 -4.57 3.25
C ARG A 312 6.35 -5.42 3.09
N ASP A 313 6.89 -5.53 1.89
CA ASP A 313 8.22 -6.09 1.66
C ASP A 313 9.30 -5.17 2.23
N MET A 314 10.52 -5.70 2.37
CA MET A 314 11.70 -4.97 2.89
C MET A 314 11.50 -4.29 4.27
N SER A 315 10.47 -4.69 5.02
CA SER A 315 10.07 -4.06 6.29
C SER A 315 10.42 -4.97 7.48
N PRO A 316 11.22 -4.48 8.45
CA PRO A 316 11.49 -5.20 9.68
C PRO A 316 10.21 -5.52 10.48
N ALA A 317 9.21 -4.64 10.42
CA ALA A 317 7.92 -4.85 11.07
C ALA A 317 7.15 -6.04 10.49
N SER A 318 7.30 -6.31 9.18
CA SER A 318 6.69 -7.46 8.53
C SER A 318 7.34 -8.76 8.99
N LEU A 319 8.68 -8.79 9.08
CA LEU A 319 9.41 -9.94 9.61
C LEU A 319 9.02 -10.24 11.06
N GLU A 320 8.90 -9.21 11.89
CA GLU A 320 8.49 -9.35 13.29
C GLU A 320 7.04 -9.85 13.43
N LEU A 321 6.13 -9.38 12.56
CA LEU A 321 4.76 -9.87 12.56
C LEU A 321 4.68 -11.36 12.19
N ILE A 322 5.48 -11.81 11.22
CA ILE A 322 5.58 -13.23 10.86
C ILE A 322 6.02 -14.06 12.06
N ARG A 323 7.06 -13.62 12.80
CA ARG A 323 7.50 -14.30 14.03
C ARG A 323 6.37 -14.41 15.06
N ARG A 324 5.68 -13.30 15.33
CA ARG A 324 4.63 -13.24 16.37
C ARG A 324 3.40 -14.07 16.04
N ARG A 325 3.10 -14.29 14.75
CA ARG A 325 1.91 -15.01 14.30
C ARG A 325 2.23 -16.36 13.66
N ALA A 326 3.44 -16.88 13.88
CA ALA A 326 3.94 -18.10 13.26
C ALA A 326 2.96 -19.28 13.38
N GLY A 327 2.37 -19.47 14.57
CA GLY A 327 1.39 -20.54 14.83
C GLY A 327 0.09 -20.45 14.03
N GLU A 328 -0.20 -19.32 13.37
CA GLU A 328 -1.37 -19.14 12.52
C GLU A 328 -1.05 -19.20 11.01
N ILE A 329 0.24 -19.13 10.64
CA ILE A 329 0.72 -18.94 9.26
C ILE A 329 1.12 -20.29 8.64
N ALA A 330 0.38 -20.71 7.63
CA ALA A 330 0.63 -21.89 6.81
C ALA A 330 1.82 -21.73 5.86
N ALA A 331 2.00 -20.52 5.31
CA ALA A 331 3.11 -20.24 4.41
C ALA A 331 3.33 -18.73 4.27
N VAL A 332 4.58 -18.35 3.98
CA VAL A 332 4.94 -17.05 3.42
C VAL A 332 5.19 -17.23 1.93
N LEU A 333 4.39 -16.56 1.10
CA LEU A 333 4.50 -16.56 -0.35
C LEU A 333 5.19 -15.26 -0.79
N VAL A 334 6.34 -15.41 -1.46
CA VAL A 334 7.14 -14.28 -1.97
C VAL A 334 7.44 -14.45 -3.45
N ASN A 335 7.35 -13.35 -4.20
CA ASN A 335 7.79 -13.29 -5.58
C ASN A 335 9.20 -12.66 -5.60
N PRO A 336 10.28 -13.41 -5.85
CA PRO A 336 11.65 -12.95 -5.65
C PRO A 336 12.17 -12.00 -6.77
N VAL A 337 11.28 -11.25 -7.43
CA VAL A 337 11.62 -10.09 -8.28
C VAL A 337 10.94 -8.80 -7.81
N GLN A 338 10.40 -8.80 -6.59
CA GLN A 338 9.57 -7.70 -6.08
C GLN A 338 10.33 -6.40 -5.83
N SER A 339 11.67 -6.44 -5.75
CA SER A 339 12.52 -5.23 -5.70
C SER A 339 12.27 -4.25 -6.85
N PHE A 340 11.74 -4.74 -7.97
CA PHE A 340 11.39 -3.92 -9.13
C PHE A 340 9.90 -3.60 -9.19
N HIS A 341 9.04 -4.25 -8.40
CA HIS A 341 7.59 -4.33 -8.62
C HIS A 341 7.24 -4.41 -10.12
N PRO A 342 7.71 -5.44 -10.85
CA PRO A 342 7.60 -5.48 -12.31
C PRO A 342 6.15 -5.47 -12.82
N ASN A 343 5.15 -5.66 -11.97
CA ASN A 343 3.74 -5.54 -12.36
C ASN A 343 3.14 -4.16 -12.06
N ALA A 344 3.91 -3.21 -11.52
CA ALA A 344 3.44 -1.87 -11.27
C ALA A 344 3.32 -1.09 -12.59
N PRO A 345 2.23 -0.33 -12.81
CA PRO A 345 2.14 0.57 -13.94
C PRO A 345 3.21 1.69 -13.82
N PRO A 346 3.53 2.39 -14.92
CA PRO A 346 4.38 3.57 -14.87
C PRO A 346 3.86 4.57 -13.82
N PRO A 347 4.74 5.37 -13.18
CA PRO A 347 4.32 6.34 -12.18
C PRO A 347 3.14 7.18 -12.64
N ASN A 348 2.11 7.19 -11.80
CA ASN A 348 0.91 7.98 -11.99
C ASN A 348 0.70 8.88 -10.76
N ASP A 349 -0.41 9.61 -10.76
CA ASP A 349 -0.83 10.49 -9.66
C ASP A 349 -0.68 9.86 -8.27
N ALA A 350 -0.92 8.56 -8.09
CA ALA A 350 -0.78 7.88 -6.80
C ALA A 350 0.69 7.72 -6.35
N VAL A 351 1.59 7.49 -7.30
CA VAL A 351 3.04 7.40 -7.04
C VAL A 351 3.62 8.76 -6.68
N LEU A 352 3.13 9.83 -7.33
CA LEU A 352 3.54 11.21 -7.02
C LEU A 352 3.21 11.64 -5.58
N LEU A 353 2.14 11.10 -4.99
CA LEU A 353 1.71 11.42 -3.63
C LEU A 353 2.45 10.68 -2.54
N THR A 354 2.81 9.44 -2.82
CA THR A 354 3.42 8.55 -1.83
C THR A 354 4.90 8.83 -1.66
N SER A 355 5.43 9.88 -2.33
CA SER A 355 6.81 10.37 -2.33
C SER A 355 7.88 9.36 -2.76
N SER A 356 7.48 8.12 -2.97
CA SER A 356 8.29 7.04 -3.49
C SER A 356 8.05 6.97 -4.99
N VAL A 357 8.77 7.82 -5.74
CA VAL A 357 9.11 7.44 -7.12
C VAL A 357 9.63 6.02 -7.06
N ARG A 358 9.19 5.14 -7.97
CA ARG A 358 9.69 3.77 -8.07
C ARG A 358 11.23 3.84 -8.08
N LYS A 359 11.86 3.32 -7.03
CA LYS A 359 13.32 3.23 -6.88
C LYS A 359 13.66 1.75 -6.81
N ALA A 360 14.17 1.21 -7.89
CA ALA A 360 14.63 -0.15 -8.03
C ALA A 360 16.16 -0.18 -8.16
N GLU A 361 16.80 0.95 -8.45
CA GLU A 361 18.27 1.01 -8.41
C GLU A 361 18.81 0.96 -6.97
N GLY A 362 19.84 0.15 -6.76
CA GLY A 362 20.43 -0.12 -5.44
C GLY A 362 19.64 -1.11 -4.58
N THR A 363 18.39 -1.43 -4.93
CA THR A 363 17.52 -2.28 -4.10
C THR A 363 17.80 -3.77 -4.25
N THR A 364 18.42 -4.25 -5.34
CA THR A 364 18.66 -5.69 -5.55
C THR A 364 19.48 -6.33 -4.42
N THR A 365 20.59 -5.70 -4.02
CA THR A 365 21.45 -6.21 -2.94
C THR A 365 20.74 -6.16 -1.60
N GLU A 366 19.98 -5.09 -1.34
CA GLU A 366 19.20 -4.94 -0.11
C GLU A 366 18.05 -5.95 -0.04
N TYR A 367 17.39 -6.19 -1.17
CA TYR A 367 16.33 -7.17 -1.31
C TYR A 367 16.86 -8.57 -1.14
N GLY A 368 18.03 -8.90 -1.69
CA GLY A 368 18.72 -10.17 -1.45
C GLY A 368 19.05 -10.37 0.04
N ARG A 369 19.55 -9.34 0.73
CA ARG A 369 19.74 -9.38 2.21
C ARG A 369 18.41 -9.60 2.94
N TRP A 370 17.36 -8.91 2.53
CA TRP A 370 16.04 -9.07 3.14
C TRP A 370 15.42 -10.44 2.89
N LEU A 371 15.58 -11.03 1.69
CA LEU A 371 15.17 -12.40 1.40
C LEU A 371 15.89 -13.42 2.28
N ARG A 372 17.18 -13.23 2.54
CA ARG A 372 17.94 -14.04 3.52
C ARG A 372 17.36 -13.91 4.92
N SER A 373 17.10 -12.70 5.39
CA SER A 373 16.44 -12.48 6.69
C SER A 373 15.03 -13.07 6.75
N LEU A 374 14.27 -13.02 5.65
CA LEU A 374 12.95 -13.65 5.56
C LEU A 374 13.05 -15.18 5.68
N ARG A 375 14.01 -15.80 5.01
CA ARG A 375 14.31 -17.23 5.12
C ARG A 375 14.70 -17.62 6.54
N GLU A 376 15.58 -16.86 7.20
CA GLU A 376 15.96 -17.10 8.60
C GLU A 376 14.74 -17.04 9.52
N VAL A 377 13.89 -16.02 9.36
CA VAL A 377 12.64 -15.86 10.12
C VAL A 377 11.71 -17.04 9.91
N CYS A 378 11.47 -17.44 8.66
CA CYS A 378 10.60 -18.57 8.33
C CYS A 378 11.11 -19.87 8.95
N THR A 379 12.43 -20.09 8.90
CA THR A 379 13.08 -21.27 9.50
C THR A 379 12.93 -21.29 11.02
N ALA A 380 13.30 -20.19 11.70
CA ALA A 380 13.20 -20.08 13.15
C ALA A 380 11.74 -20.19 13.66
N ALA A 381 10.78 -19.74 12.84
CA ALA A 381 9.36 -19.79 13.16
C ALA A 381 8.66 -21.10 12.73
N ALA A 382 9.38 -22.04 12.09
CA ALA A 382 8.79 -23.22 11.46
C ALA A 382 7.58 -22.87 10.55
N VAL A 383 7.73 -21.83 9.74
CA VAL A 383 6.76 -21.40 8.73
C VAL A 383 7.34 -21.68 7.35
N PRO A 384 6.68 -22.46 6.48
CA PRO A 384 7.15 -22.69 5.12
C PRO A 384 7.32 -21.40 4.31
N LEU A 385 8.47 -21.26 3.66
CA LEU A 385 8.73 -20.22 2.67
C LEU A 385 8.46 -20.77 1.27
N LEU A 386 7.56 -20.12 0.54
CA LEU A 386 7.18 -20.42 -0.84
C LEU A 386 7.75 -19.35 -1.77
N PHE A 387 8.58 -19.75 -2.72
CA PHE A 387 8.99 -18.88 -3.82
C PHE A 387 8.04 -19.03 -5.01
N ASP A 388 7.41 -17.94 -5.42
CA ASP A 388 6.74 -17.83 -6.71
C ASP A 388 7.76 -17.44 -7.78
N GLU A 389 8.33 -18.47 -8.39
CA GLU A 389 9.30 -18.39 -9.48
C GLU A 389 8.65 -18.54 -10.86
N VAL A 390 7.34 -18.32 -10.98
CA VAL A 390 6.63 -18.38 -12.28
C VAL A 390 7.17 -17.35 -13.27
N TYR A 391 7.83 -16.30 -12.79
CA TYR A 391 8.48 -15.28 -13.63
C TYR A 391 10.01 -15.26 -13.51
N SER A 392 10.55 -15.51 -12.31
CA SER A 392 12.00 -15.45 -12.05
C SER A 392 12.74 -16.75 -12.30
N GLY A 393 12.03 -17.87 -12.31
CA GLY A 393 12.58 -19.21 -12.53
C GLY A 393 13.17 -19.29 -13.93
N PHE A 394 14.39 -19.80 -14.04
CA PHE A 394 15.15 -19.87 -15.30
C PHE A 394 15.26 -18.51 -16.01
N ARG A 395 15.20 -17.39 -15.28
CA ARG A 395 15.30 -16.02 -15.83
C ARG A 395 16.49 -15.28 -15.29
N LEU A 396 16.61 -15.23 -13.96
CA LEU A 396 17.70 -14.51 -13.29
C LEU A 396 19.03 -15.27 -13.38
N ALA A 397 18.93 -16.58 -13.22
CA ALA A 397 19.97 -17.59 -13.40
C ALA A 397 19.29 -18.88 -13.89
N VAL A 398 20.08 -19.87 -14.27
CA VAL A 398 19.57 -21.18 -14.71
C VAL A 398 18.74 -21.82 -13.58
N GLY A 399 19.25 -21.84 -12.35
CA GLY A 399 18.53 -22.27 -11.14
C GLY A 399 17.53 -21.26 -10.58
N GLY A 400 17.19 -20.21 -11.34
CA GLY A 400 16.21 -19.19 -10.95
C GLY A 400 16.71 -18.23 -9.86
N ALA A 401 15.76 -17.62 -9.15
CA ALA A 401 16.04 -16.68 -8.08
C ALA A 401 16.69 -17.34 -6.86
N GLN A 402 16.42 -18.62 -6.60
CA GLN A 402 17.10 -19.36 -5.53
C GLN A 402 18.63 -19.34 -5.72
N GLU A 403 19.11 -19.62 -6.94
CA GLU A 403 20.53 -19.53 -7.28
C GLU A 403 21.01 -18.07 -7.24
N TYR A 404 20.28 -17.15 -7.90
CA TYR A 404 20.68 -15.75 -8.01
C TYR A 404 20.85 -15.05 -6.66
N PHE A 405 19.94 -15.27 -5.70
CA PHE A 405 20.01 -14.64 -4.37
C PHE A 405 20.69 -15.51 -3.31
N GLY A 406 20.96 -16.79 -3.61
CA GLY A 406 21.47 -17.77 -2.65
C GLY A 406 20.47 -18.06 -1.52
N VAL A 407 19.18 -18.19 -1.83
CA VAL A 407 18.11 -18.44 -0.85
C VAL A 407 17.26 -19.63 -1.28
N GLN A 408 17.22 -20.66 -0.44
CA GLN A 408 16.45 -21.88 -0.70
C GLN A 408 15.06 -21.81 -0.06
N ALA A 409 14.02 -22.00 -0.86
CA ALA A 409 12.64 -22.09 -0.39
C ALA A 409 12.27 -23.52 0.06
N ASP A 410 11.18 -23.66 0.79
CA ASP A 410 10.63 -24.97 1.19
C ASP A 410 9.70 -25.55 0.10
N MET A 411 9.12 -24.65 -0.69
CA MET A 411 8.41 -24.97 -1.92
C MET A 411 8.68 -23.89 -2.96
N VAL A 412 8.71 -24.28 -4.23
CA VAL A 412 8.88 -23.37 -5.36
C VAL A 412 7.78 -23.62 -6.37
N VAL A 413 7.19 -22.53 -6.88
CA VAL A 413 6.22 -22.57 -7.96
C VAL A 413 6.88 -22.08 -9.25
N TYR A 414 6.87 -22.91 -10.29
CA TYR A 414 7.31 -22.53 -11.64
C TYR A 414 6.14 -22.46 -12.62
N GLY A 415 6.37 -21.83 -13.77
CA GLY A 415 5.45 -21.77 -14.90
C GLY A 415 6.13 -21.08 -16.07
N LYS A 416 5.34 -20.51 -16.98
CA LYS A 416 5.84 -19.76 -18.15
C LYS A 416 6.94 -20.51 -18.90
N THR A 417 8.18 -20.06 -18.77
CA THR A 417 9.39 -20.49 -19.47
C THR A 417 9.62 -21.99 -19.38
N VAL A 418 9.37 -22.60 -18.20
CA VAL A 418 9.75 -23.99 -17.91
C VAL A 418 9.08 -25.02 -18.82
N ALA A 419 7.92 -24.69 -19.42
CA ALA A 419 7.23 -25.60 -20.34
C ALA A 419 7.71 -25.50 -21.80
N GLY A 420 8.81 -24.79 -22.09
CA GLY A 420 9.34 -24.69 -23.44
C GLY A 420 8.33 -24.08 -24.45
N GLY A 421 7.45 -23.20 -23.99
CA GLY A 421 6.49 -22.46 -24.83
C GLY A 421 5.03 -22.86 -24.59
N MET A 422 4.80 -23.96 -23.89
CA MET A 422 3.46 -24.49 -23.59
C MET A 422 2.90 -24.00 -22.24
N PRO A 423 1.58 -24.09 -22.01
CA PRO A 423 0.97 -23.76 -20.71
C PRO A 423 1.32 -24.78 -19.63
N ILE A 424 1.82 -24.32 -18.48
CA ILE A 424 2.05 -25.16 -17.30
C ILE A 424 2.07 -24.32 -16.01
N GLY A 425 1.82 -24.99 -14.89
CA GLY A 425 2.35 -24.64 -13.58
C GLY A 425 2.98 -25.86 -12.92
N VAL A 426 4.05 -25.64 -12.15
CA VAL A 426 4.77 -26.71 -11.45
C VAL A 426 4.93 -26.32 -9.99
N VAL A 427 4.68 -27.24 -9.07
CA VAL A 427 5.05 -27.10 -7.66
C VAL A 427 6.16 -28.08 -7.37
N CYS A 428 7.31 -27.58 -6.93
CA CYS A 428 8.36 -28.39 -6.31
C CYS A 428 8.32 -28.15 -4.80
N GLY A 429 8.48 -29.18 -3.97
CA GLY A 429 8.36 -29.03 -2.52
C GLY A 429 9.11 -30.11 -1.76
N ARG A 430 9.42 -29.81 -0.49
CA ARG A 430 9.84 -30.83 0.47
C ARG A 430 8.77 -31.90 0.63
N ARG A 431 9.20 -33.14 0.89
CA ARG A 431 8.31 -34.29 1.02
C ARG A 431 7.19 -34.07 2.03
N GLU A 432 7.49 -33.50 3.20
CA GLU A 432 6.47 -33.24 4.21
C GLU A 432 5.41 -32.21 3.80
N LEU A 433 5.73 -31.31 2.86
CA LEU A 433 4.79 -30.28 2.36
C LEU A 433 4.02 -30.72 1.12
N MET A 434 4.41 -31.81 0.47
CA MET A 434 3.80 -32.30 -0.78
C MET A 434 2.78 -33.42 -0.56
N ARG A 435 2.63 -33.91 0.68
CA ARG A 435 1.60 -34.92 1.03
C ARG A 435 0.20 -34.43 0.68
N ARG A 436 -0.58 -35.31 0.07
CA ARG A 436 -1.96 -35.04 -0.39
C ARG A 436 -3.05 -35.77 0.38
N PHE A 437 -2.68 -36.73 1.21
CA PHE A 437 -3.60 -37.45 2.06
C PHE A 437 -2.87 -37.86 3.34
N ASP A 438 -3.66 -38.20 4.35
CA ASP A 438 -3.17 -38.73 5.60
C ASP A 438 -3.47 -40.24 5.66
N PRO A 439 -2.44 -41.12 5.72
CA PRO A 439 -2.65 -42.57 5.73
C PRO A 439 -3.44 -43.03 6.97
N GLU A 440 -3.31 -42.33 8.09
CA GLU A 440 -4.03 -42.64 9.34
C GLU A 440 -5.42 -42.01 9.40
N ARG A 441 -5.69 -41.04 8.52
CA ARG A 441 -6.98 -40.34 8.43
C ARG A 441 -7.45 -40.33 6.97
N PRO A 442 -7.99 -41.44 6.44
CA PRO A 442 -8.30 -41.60 5.01
C PRO A 442 -9.17 -40.50 4.39
N MET A 443 -10.02 -39.84 5.18
CA MET A 443 -10.89 -38.74 4.73
C MET A 443 -10.21 -37.35 4.72
N ARG A 444 -8.99 -37.23 5.26
CA ARG A 444 -8.20 -36.01 5.28
C ARG A 444 -7.36 -35.96 4.01
N ILE A 445 -7.90 -35.28 2.99
CA ILE A 445 -7.32 -35.21 1.65
C ILE A 445 -7.16 -33.74 1.20
N ALA A 446 -5.99 -33.39 0.66
CA ALA A 446 -5.78 -32.19 -0.12
C ALA A 446 -6.17 -32.46 -1.58
N TYR A 447 -7.44 -32.23 -1.92
CA TYR A 447 -7.93 -32.49 -3.26
C TYR A 447 -7.37 -31.47 -4.26
N VAL A 448 -6.45 -31.92 -5.11
CA VAL A 448 -5.77 -31.14 -6.16
C VAL A 448 -5.67 -32.01 -7.41
N ILE A 449 -6.50 -31.73 -8.41
CA ILE A 449 -6.59 -32.46 -9.68
C ILE A 449 -6.74 -31.49 -10.85
N GLY A 450 -6.41 -31.93 -12.06
CA GLY A 450 -6.68 -31.17 -13.28
C GLY A 450 -6.52 -32.05 -14.52
N THR A 451 -7.50 -32.02 -15.43
CA THR A 451 -7.59 -32.90 -16.61
C THR A 451 -6.38 -32.85 -17.53
N PHE A 452 -5.82 -31.65 -17.73
CA PHE A 452 -4.65 -31.41 -18.58
C PHE A 452 -3.32 -31.42 -17.82
N SER A 453 -3.32 -31.81 -16.53
CA SER A 453 -2.09 -31.91 -15.75
C SER A 453 -1.17 -32.96 -16.36
N ALA A 454 0.10 -32.63 -16.54
CA ALA A 454 1.09 -33.49 -17.19
C ALA A 454 0.71 -33.93 -18.63
N HIS A 455 0.03 -33.08 -19.40
CA HIS A 455 -0.28 -33.34 -20.81
C HIS A 455 0.99 -33.74 -21.61
N PRO A 456 0.98 -34.85 -22.37
CA PRO A 456 2.18 -35.41 -23.01
C PRO A 456 2.98 -34.43 -23.87
N VAL A 457 2.30 -33.65 -24.71
CA VAL A 457 2.96 -32.60 -25.53
C VAL A 457 3.66 -31.57 -24.65
N VAL A 458 3.00 -31.05 -23.61
CA VAL A 458 3.60 -30.08 -22.67
C VAL A 458 4.81 -30.68 -21.96
N MET A 459 4.71 -31.94 -21.53
CA MET A 459 5.80 -32.64 -20.85
C MET A 459 6.98 -32.89 -21.77
N SER A 460 6.74 -33.29 -23.02
CA SER A 460 7.79 -33.50 -24.02
C SER A 460 8.50 -32.21 -24.42
N THR A 461 7.78 -31.11 -24.63
CA THR A 461 8.36 -29.78 -24.88
C THR A 461 9.13 -29.27 -23.66
N MET A 462 8.65 -29.55 -22.44
CA MET A 462 9.38 -29.25 -21.21
C MET A 462 10.70 -30.04 -21.11
N ASN A 463 10.75 -31.30 -21.55
CA ASN A 463 12.01 -32.06 -21.56
C ASN A 463 13.06 -31.33 -22.41
N GLU A 464 12.69 -30.85 -23.59
CA GLU A 464 13.60 -30.12 -24.48
C GLU A 464 14.14 -28.85 -23.83
N PHE A 465 13.28 -28.09 -23.12
CA PHE A 465 13.69 -26.95 -22.33
C PHE A 465 14.66 -27.33 -21.20
N LEU A 466 14.32 -28.34 -20.40
CA LEU A 466 15.12 -28.73 -19.23
C LEU A 466 16.46 -29.37 -19.64
N ARG A 467 16.51 -30.09 -20.77
CA ARG A 467 17.76 -30.56 -21.39
C ARG A 467 18.67 -29.40 -21.75
N TRP A 468 18.12 -28.37 -22.40
CA TRP A 468 18.87 -27.15 -22.71
C TRP A 468 19.35 -26.46 -21.43
N ALA A 469 18.47 -26.30 -20.43
CA ALA A 469 18.82 -25.68 -19.16
C ALA A 469 19.94 -26.45 -18.42
N SER A 470 20.01 -27.77 -18.60
CA SER A 470 21.01 -28.63 -17.94
C SER A 470 22.38 -28.64 -18.64
N LYS A 471 22.52 -28.04 -19.82
CA LYS A 471 23.82 -27.94 -20.50
C LYS A 471 24.75 -27.01 -19.72
N PRO A 472 26.02 -27.37 -19.48
CA PRO A 472 26.98 -26.53 -18.75
C PRO A 472 27.09 -25.11 -19.34
N ASP A 473 27.19 -25.01 -20.66
CA ASP A 473 27.37 -23.74 -21.39
C ASP A 473 26.15 -22.81 -21.29
N THR A 474 24.99 -23.31 -20.83
CA THR A 474 23.80 -22.47 -20.66
C THR A 474 24.04 -21.39 -19.61
N ALA A 475 24.80 -21.67 -18.54
CA ALA A 475 25.14 -20.67 -17.54
C ALA A 475 25.92 -19.47 -18.14
N ASP A 476 26.79 -19.73 -19.11
CA ASP A 476 27.55 -18.70 -19.80
C ASP A 476 26.65 -17.78 -20.65
N LEU A 477 25.56 -18.31 -21.22
CA LEU A 477 24.56 -17.51 -21.93
C LEU A 477 23.87 -16.51 -20.99
N TYR A 478 23.48 -16.94 -19.78
CA TYR A 478 22.91 -16.03 -18.78
C TYR A 478 23.93 -14.98 -18.34
N ALA A 479 25.17 -15.38 -18.06
CA ALA A 479 26.23 -14.45 -17.67
C ALA A 479 26.50 -13.40 -18.75
N LEU A 480 26.56 -13.82 -20.02
CA LEU A 480 26.75 -12.93 -21.16
C LEU A 480 25.58 -11.96 -21.32
N ALA A 481 24.33 -12.45 -21.31
CA ALA A 481 23.15 -11.60 -21.46
C ALA A 481 23.01 -10.59 -20.30
N ASN A 482 23.26 -11.03 -19.07
CA ASN A 482 23.25 -10.15 -17.90
C ASN A 482 24.30 -9.03 -18.00
N ARG A 483 25.52 -9.34 -18.46
CA ARG A 483 26.56 -8.34 -18.73
C ARG A 483 26.13 -7.36 -19.83
N ARG A 484 25.66 -7.87 -20.96
CA ARG A 484 25.19 -7.02 -22.08
C ARG A 484 24.05 -6.09 -21.67
N THR A 485 23.08 -6.57 -20.90
CA THR A 485 22.00 -5.72 -20.38
C THR A 485 22.52 -4.65 -19.42
N ALA A 486 23.51 -4.97 -18.58
CA ALA A 486 24.13 -3.99 -17.68
C ALA A 486 24.90 -2.90 -18.47
N ASP A 487 25.71 -3.31 -19.44
CA ASP A 487 26.48 -2.40 -20.29
C ASP A 487 25.55 -1.49 -21.10
N TRP A 488 24.52 -2.06 -21.71
CA TRP A 488 23.48 -1.33 -22.44
C TRP A 488 22.73 -0.33 -21.55
N ALA A 489 22.35 -0.74 -20.33
CA ALA A 489 21.65 0.15 -19.40
C ALA A 489 22.54 1.34 -19.02
N SER A 490 23.82 1.10 -18.74
CA SER A 490 24.82 2.13 -18.43
C SER A 490 25.01 3.11 -19.60
N GLU A 491 25.21 2.60 -20.82
CA GLU A 491 25.36 3.42 -22.02
C GLU A 491 24.10 4.22 -22.35
N THR A 492 22.94 3.57 -22.29
CA THR A 492 21.65 4.22 -22.54
C THR A 492 21.38 5.30 -21.51
N ASN A 493 21.68 5.08 -20.23
CA ASN A 493 21.54 6.10 -19.19
C ASN A 493 22.43 7.32 -19.46
N ARG A 494 23.68 7.14 -19.89
CA ARG A 494 24.54 8.27 -20.30
C ARG A 494 23.92 9.07 -21.46
N ALA A 495 23.33 8.39 -22.44
CA ALA A 495 22.66 9.06 -23.55
C ALA A 495 21.37 9.81 -23.13
N LEU A 496 20.58 9.21 -22.23
CA LEU A 496 19.38 9.84 -21.65
C LEU A 496 19.75 11.10 -20.86
N ASP A 497 20.80 11.03 -20.05
CA ASP A 497 21.32 12.16 -19.27
C ASP A 497 21.84 13.27 -20.18
N ALA A 498 22.62 12.94 -21.22
CA ALA A 498 23.12 13.90 -22.20
C ALA A 498 21.97 14.62 -22.93
N ALA A 499 20.88 13.91 -23.25
CA ALA A 499 19.67 14.47 -23.85
C ALA A 499 18.77 15.24 -22.85
N ARG A 500 19.16 15.29 -21.56
CA ARG A 500 18.38 15.87 -20.45
C ARG A 500 16.95 15.30 -20.41
N LEU A 501 16.82 13.99 -20.52
CA LEU A 501 15.54 13.28 -20.45
C LEU A 501 15.28 12.82 -19.01
N PRO A 502 14.06 12.93 -18.49
CA PRO A 502 13.76 12.56 -17.10
C PRO A 502 13.55 11.04 -16.95
N LEU A 503 14.44 10.23 -17.54
CA LEU A 503 14.34 8.79 -17.65
C LEU A 503 15.61 8.12 -17.15
N ARG A 504 15.45 6.92 -16.61
CA ARG A 504 16.56 6.03 -16.28
C ARG A 504 16.15 4.58 -16.55
N VAL A 505 17.01 3.84 -17.22
CA VAL A 505 16.91 2.39 -17.37
C VAL A 505 17.47 1.73 -16.12
N VAL A 506 16.70 0.81 -15.53
CA VAL A 506 17.12 -0.04 -14.42
C VAL A 506 16.82 -1.50 -14.74
N HIS A 507 17.63 -2.43 -14.23
CA HIS A 507 17.54 -3.83 -14.60
C HIS A 507 17.87 -4.81 -13.45
N LEU A 508 17.39 -6.04 -13.61
CA LEU A 508 17.67 -7.22 -12.80
C LEU A 508 17.91 -8.40 -13.74
N GLY A 509 19.17 -8.74 -13.96
CA GLY A 509 19.55 -9.61 -15.08
C GLY A 509 19.03 -9.03 -16.39
N THR A 510 18.27 -9.81 -17.15
CA THR A 510 17.64 -9.40 -18.42
C THR A 510 16.24 -8.80 -18.28
N ILE A 511 15.72 -8.66 -17.06
CA ILE A 511 14.48 -7.93 -16.77
C ILE A 511 14.83 -6.46 -16.62
N TRP A 512 14.12 -5.55 -17.28
CA TRP A 512 14.38 -4.13 -17.16
C TRP A 512 13.10 -3.29 -17.16
N THR A 513 13.20 -2.06 -16.67
CA THR A 513 12.10 -1.09 -16.66
C THR A 513 12.63 0.34 -16.77
N LEU A 514 11.72 1.28 -17.04
CA LEU A 514 12.02 2.70 -17.02
C LEU A 514 11.57 3.33 -15.70
N GLU A 515 12.51 3.97 -15.04
CA GLU A 515 12.27 4.92 -13.96
C GLU A 515 12.26 6.34 -14.48
N PHE A 516 11.64 7.22 -13.70
CA PHE A 516 11.51 8.63 -14.03
C PHE A 516 12.20 9.45 -12.97
N THR A 517 13.18 10.26 -13.37
CA THR A 517 14.04 11.01 -12.44
C THR A 517 13.39 12.32 -11.96
N ALA A 518 12.29 12.73 -12.58
CA ALA A 518 11.49 13.88 -12.19
C ALA A 518 10.01 13.48 -12.01
N PRO A 519 9.22 14.17 -11.17
CA PRO A 519 7.76 14.01 -11.10
C PRO A 519 7.07 14.32 -12.44
N GLY A 520 6.05 13.53 -12.84
CA GLY A 520 5.23 13.83 -14.01
C GLY A 520 3.93 13.02 -14.07
N ARG A 521 2.83 13.69 -14.47
CA ARG A 521 1.49 13.06 -14.56
C ARG A 521 1.25 12.26 -15.85
N TYR A 522 2.10 12.43 -16.87
CA TYR A 522 1.95 11.83 -18.21
C TYR A 522 2.98 10.76 -18.53
N HIS A 523 3.75 10.27 -17.57
CA HIS A 523 4.79 9.24 -17.80
C HIS A 523 4.27 7.98 -18.49
N TRP A 524 3.04 7.58 -18.17
CA TRP A 524 2.35 6.46 -18.81
C TRP A 524 2.12 6.65 -20.31
N LEU A 525 2.25 7.86 -20.86
CA LEU A 525 2.10 8.14 -22.29
C LEU A 525 3.31 7.68 -23.11
N LEU A 526 4.50 7.53 -22.49
CA LEU A 526 5.73 7.13 -23.18
C LEU A 526 5.60 5.81 -23.95
N GLN A 527 4.77 4.88 -23.46
CA GLN A 527 4.52 3.61 -24.14
C GLN A 527 3.95 3.79 -25.56
N TYR A 528 3.19 4.86 -25.82
CA TYR A 528 2.61 5.13 -27.14
C TYR A 528 3.67 5.64 -28.11
N TYR A 529 4.58 6.50 -27.64
CA TYR A 529 5.74 6.93 -28.45
C TYR A 529 6.67 5.76 -28.77
N LEU A 530 6.92 4.87 -27.81
CA LEU A 530 7.71 3.66 -28.06
C LEU A 530 7.07 2.75 -29.11
N ARG A 531 5.74 2.56 -29.05
CA ARG A 531 4.99 1.82 -30.07
C ARG A 531 5.08 2.48 -31.44
N ALA A 532 5.04 3.81 -31.51
CA ALA A 532 5.22 4.53 -32.78
C ALA A 532 6.63 4.33 -33.38
N GLN A 533 7.65 4.14 -32.54
CA GLN A 533 9.01 3.76 -32.94
C GLN A 533 9.17 2.26 -33.28
N GLY A 534 8.11 1.46 -33.18
CA GLY A 534 8.11 0.04 -33.47
C GLY A 534 8.67 -0.84 -32.35
N VAL A 535 8.44 -0.45 -31.10
CA VAL A 535 8.74 -1.26 -29.91
C VAL A 535 7.44 -1.87 -29.36
N THR A 536 7.39 -3.21 -29.30
CA THR A 536 6.29 -3.94 -28.68
C THR A 536 6.52 -4.08 -27.17
N LEU A 537 5.54 -3.60 -26.40
CA LEU A 537 5.53 -3.60 -24.94
C LEU A 537 4.42 -4.51 -24.42
N SER A 538 4.58 -5.03 -23.21
CA SER A 538 3.51 -5.69 -22.48
C SER A 538 2.39 -4.70 -22.12
N TRP A 539 1.23 -5.20 -21.68
CA TRP A 539 0.08 -4.34 -21.33
C TRP A 539 0.35 -3.41 -20.12
N VAL A 540 1.37 -3.69 -19.31
CA VAL A 540 1.83 -2.79 -18.23
C VAL A 540 2.76 -1.67 -18.73
N GLY A 541 2.96 -1.56 -20.04
CA GLY A 541 3.74 -0.50 -20.68
C GLY A 541 5.22 -0.57 -20.31
N THR A 542 5.79 0.58 -19.93
CA THR A 542 7.21 0.70 -19.56
C THR A 542 7.54 0.13 -18.18
N GLY A 543 6.52 -0.35 -17.45
CA GLY A 543 6.67 -0.95 -16.12
C GLY A 543 7.40 -2.30 -16.11
N ARG A 544 7.42 -3.00 -17.25
CA ARG A 544 8.06 -4.30 -17.40
C ARG A 544 8.48 -4.59 -18.83
N CYS A 545 9.77 -4.76 -19.00
CA CYS A 545 10.39 -5.16 -20.25
C CYS A 545 11.40 -6.29 -20.01
N LEU A 546 11.70 -7.01 -21.08
CA LEU A 546 12.49 -8.23 -21.06
C LEU A 546 13.42 -8.27 -22.26
N MET A 547 14.57 -8.92 -22.07
CA MET A 547 15.45 -9.38 -23.15
C MET A 547 15.59 -10.90 -23.04
N SER A 548 15.46 -11.57 -24.18
CA SER A 548 15.88 -12.96 -24.33
C SER A 548 17.41 -13.06 -24.37
N LEU A 549 17.95 -14.24 -24.13
CA LEU A 549 19.39 -14.48 -24.10
C LEU A 549 20.04 -14.35 -25.48
N ASP A 550 19.27 -14.50 -26.54
CA ASP A 550 19.70 -14.38 -27.94
C ASP A 550 19.71 -12.92 -28.45
N PHE A 551 19.44 -11.93 -27.60
CA PHE A 551 19.47 -10.52 -27.97
C PHE A 551 20.90 -10.09 -28.36
N GLN A 552 21.02 -9.52 -29.56
CA GLN A 552 22.28 -9.18 -30.20
C GLN A 552 22.68 -7.72 -29.93
N PRO A 553 23.99 -7.39 -29.96
CA PRO A 553 24.47 -6.02 -29.76
C PRO A 553 23.80 -4.98 -30.67
N SER A 554 23.49 -5.33 -31.92
CA SER A 554 22.78 -4.44 -32.85
C SER A 554 21.35 -4.11 -32.38
N GLU A 555 20.68 -5.05 -31.72
CA GLU A 555 19.32 -4.89 -31.23
C GLU A 555 19.30 -4.05 -29.95
N TYR A 556 20.32 -4.17 -29.11
CA TYR A 556 20.55 -3.25 -27.98
C TYR A 556 20.74 -1.81 -28.46
N ALA A 557 21.60 -1.61 -29.47
CA ALA A 557 21.83 -0.29 -30.06
C ALA A 557 20.55 0.29 -30.70
N GLU A 558 19.80 -0.52 -31.45
CA GLU A 558 18.50 -0.14 -32.03
C GLU A 558 17.51 0.26 -30.93
N LEU A 559 17.44 -0.50 -29.83
CA LEU A 559 16.56 -0.19 -28.71
C LEU A 559 16.92 1.14 -28.04
N THR A 560 18.21 1.44 -27.85
CA THR A 560 18.68 2.74 -27.35
C THR A 560 18.22 3.88 -28.26
N GLN A 561 18.38 3.73 -29.58
CA GLN A 561 17.94 4.73 -30.55
C GLN A 561 16.42 4.94 -30.52
N LYS A 562 15.63 3.85 -30.51
CA LYS A 562 14.17 3.93 -30.44
C LYS A 562 13.68 4.57 -29.13
N LEU A 563 14.32 4.25 -28.00
CA LEU A 563 14.03 4.85 -26.70
C LEU A 563 14.30 6.35 -26.72
N LEU A 564 15.47 6.77 -27.20
CA LEU A 564 15.85 8.18 -27.31
C LEU A 564 14.90 8.94 -28.23
N SER A 565 14.59 8.41 -29.41
CA SER A 565 13.66 9.03 -30.35
C SER A 565 12.26 9.18 -29.76
N ALA A 566 11.71 8.12 -29.13
CA ALA A 566 10.41 8.18 -28.47
C ALA A 566 10.38 9.24 -27.36
N ALA A 567 11.42 9.27 -26.52
CA ALA A 567 11.52 10.21 -25.41
C ALA A 567 11.71 11.66 -25.90
N LEU A 568 12.55 11.88 -26.91
CA LEU A 568 12.75 13.20 -27.52
C LEU A 568 11.46 13.72 -28.16
N SER A 569 10.72 12.90 -28.91
CA SER A 569 9.40 13.29 -29.45
C SER A 569 8.43 13.66 -28.33
N MET A 570 8.36 12.86 -27.26
CA MET A 570 7.50 13.16 -26.12
C MET A 570 7.91 14.46 -25.40
N LYS A 571 9.20 14.75 -25.27
CA LYS A 571 9.71 16.02 -24.76
C LYS A 571 9.34 17.18 -25.67
N GLN A 572 9.53 17.01 -26.98
CA GLN A 572 9.19 18.00 -28.01
C GLN A 572 7.70 18.27 -28.10
N ASP A 573 6.84 17.35 -27.69
CA ASP A 573 5.39 17.58 -27.61
C ASP A 573 4.96 18.26 -26.30
N GLY A 574 5.92 18.59 -25.42
CA GLY A 574 5.71 19.37 -24.21
C GLY A 574 5.20 18.57 -23.01
N TRP A 575 5.34 17.24 -23.01
CA TRP A 575 4.88 16.38 -21.90
C TRP A 575 5.83 16.38 -20.70
N TRP A 576 7.09 16.76 -20.90
CA TRP A 576 8.09 16.97 -19.85
C TRP A 576 8.56 18.42 -19.88
N ILE A 577 8.06 19.22 -18.94
CA ILE A 577 8.39 20.64 -18.81
C ILE A 577 9.45 20.79 -17.73
N GLY A 578 10.58 21.40 -18.09
CA GLY A 578 11.65 21.72 -17.15
C GLY A 578 11.35 22.94 -16.26
N GLU A 579 11.99 23.02 -15.09
CA GLU A 579 11.92 24.23 -14.24
C GLU A 579 12.53 25.46 -14.92
N GLU A 580 13.47 25.28 -15.86
CA GLU A 580 14.00 26.34 -16.72
C GLU A 580 12.94 26.91 -17.66
N GLU A 581 12.09 26.05 -18.23
CA GLU A 581 11.04 26.46 -19.16
C GLU A 581 9.86 27.11 -18.42
N GLU A 582 9.49 26.57 -17.25
CA GLU A 582 8.38 27.07 -16.45
C GLU A 582 8.66 27.02 -14.93
N PRO A 583 9.25 28.09 -14.35
CA PRO A 583 9.60 28.14 -12.94
C PRO A 583 8.42 27.83 -12.00
N GLY A 584 8.66 26.96 -11.02
CA GLY A 584 7.68 26.51 -10.03
C GLY A 584 6.65 25.51 -10.55
N PHE A 585 6.86 24.92 -11.73
CA PHE A 585 5.95 23.94 -12.34
C PHE A 585 5.71 22.74 -11.42
N ILE A 586 6.78 22.13 -10.88
CA ILE A 586 6.65 20.96 -10.00
C ILE A 586 5.83 21.30 -8.76
N ARG A 587 6.03 22.51 -8.19
CA ARG A 587 5.25 22.98 -7.04
C ARG A 587 3.78 23.17 -7.38
N ARG A 588 3.44 23.72 -8.56
CA ARG A 588 2.04 23.87 -9.02
C ARG A 588 1.40 22.51 -9.25
N MET A 589 2.08 21.60 -9.93
CA MET A 589 1.61 20.24 -10.18
C MET A 589 1.28 19.52 -8.87
N ASN A 590 2.22 19.51 -7.91
CA ASN A 590 2.03 18.84 -6.62
C ASN A 590 0.89 19.46 -5.80
N ARG A 591 0.79 20.80 -5.77
CA ARG A 591 -0.32 21.51 -5.10
C ARG A 591 -1.67 21.18 -5.72
N ARG A 592 -1.75 21.18 -7.05
CA ARG A 592 -2.98 20.84 -7.78
C ARG A 592 -3.38 19.39 -7.53
N LEU A 593 -2.44 18.47 -7.64
CA LEU A 593 -2.67 17.05 -7.36
C LEU A 593 -3.23 16.86 -5.94
N ALA A 594 -2.56 17.43 -4.92
CA ALA A 594 -3.02 17.38 -3.55
C ALA A 594 -4.44 17.96 -3.37
N SER A 595 -4.73 19.10 -4.01
CA SER A 595 -6.05 19.73 -3.99
C SER A 595 -7.13 18.84 -4.64
N GLU A 596 -6.84 18.25 -5.80
CA GLU A 596 -7.76 17.37 -6.52
C GLU A 596 -8.06 16.07 -5.78
N LEU A 597 -7.09 15.57 -5.01
CA LEU A 597 -7.27 14.36 -4.20
C LEU A 597 -8.06 14.64 -2.94
N LEU A 598 -7.75 15.71 -2.22
CA LEU A 598 -8.56 16.20 -1.11
C LEU A 598 -10.00 16.43 -1.58
N GLY A 599 -10.19 17.01 -2.77
CA GLY A 599 -11.52 17.16 -3.38
C GLY A 599 -12.19 15.84 -3.77
N SER A 600 -11.44 14.78 -4.07
CA SER A 600 -11.99 13.46 -4.44
C SER A 600 -12.25 12.53 -3.26
N LEU A 601 -11.44 12.59 -2.21
CA LEU A 601 -11.63 11.84 -0.96
C LEU A 601 -12.82 12.38 -0.16
N VAL A 602 -13.22 13.61 -0.46
CA VAL A 602 -14.20 14.36 0.30
C VAL A 602 -15.37 14.74 -0.62
N ARG A 603 -16.20 13.76 -0.97
CA ARG A 603 -17.61 14.05 -1.18
C ARG A 603 -18.22 14.30 0.19
N PHE A 604 -18.12 15.52 0.72
CA PHE A 604 -18.78 15.86 1.98
C PHE A 604 -20.29 15.60 1.81
N PRO A 605 -20.90 14.63 2.52
CA PRO A 605 -22.35 14.60 2.63
C PRO A 605 -22.85 15.95 3.15
N ARG A 606 -24.00 16.46 2.70
CA ARG A 606 -24.54 17.75 3.17
C ARG A 606 -24.56 17.86 4.71
N ALA A 607 -24.83 16.74 5.39
CA ALA A 607 -24.77 16.61 6.85
C ALA A 607 -23.36 16.84 7.43
N ALA A 608 -22.31 16.32 6.78
CA ALA A 608 -20.92 16.51 7.20
C ALA A 608 -20.41 17.92 6.86
N SER A 609 -20.85 18.54 5.76
CA SER A 609 -20.60 19.97 5.51
C SER A 609 -21.26 20.86 6.54
N ALA A 610 -22.49 20.53 6.97
CA ALA A 610 -23.16 21.23 8.05
C ALA A 610 -22.44 21.02 9.39
N PHE A 611 -21.96 19.81 9.67
CA PHE A 611 -21.14 19.49 10.84
C PHE A 611 -19.80 20.25 10.83
N TYR A 612 -19.09 20.26 9.72
CA TYR A 612 -17.82 20.97 9.57
C TYR A 612 -18.00 22.50 9.66
N ARG A 613 -19.04 23.06 9.01
CA ARG A 613 -19.38 24.48 9.16
C ARG A 613 -19.68 24.83 10.62
N GLU A 614 -20.34 23.94 11.35
CA GLU A 614 -20.60 24.13 12.78
C GLU A 614 -19.31 24.10 13.61
N VAL A 615 -18.41 23.13 13.36
CA VAL A 615 -17.07 23.09 13.99
C VAL A 615 -16.31 24.40 13.73
N MET A 616 -16.26 24.84 12.47
CA MET A 616 -15.55 26.06 12.07
C MET A 616 -16.21 27.33 12.61
N ARG A 617 -17.54 27.35 12.75
CA ARG A 617 -18.28 28.44 13.40
C ARG A 617 -17.90 28.53 14.88
N ARG A 618 -17.98 27.43 15.62
CA ARG A 618 -17.59 27.38 17.05
C ARG A 618 -16.12 27.69 17.31
N LYS A 619 -15.22 27.34 16.38
CA LYS A 619 -13.81 27.76 16.45
C LYS A 619 -13.67 29.27 16.29
N ARG A 620 -14.43 29.87 15.37
CA ARG A 620 -14.44 31.31 15.16
C ARG A 620 -15.01 32.05 16.36
N ASP A 621 -16.08 31.52 16.95
CA ASP A 621 -16.70 32.07 18.15
C ASP A 621 -15.73 32.03 19.35
N ASP A 622 -15.02 30.93 19.57
CA ASP A 622 -13.96 30.85 20.59
C ASP A 622 -12.78 31.79 20.31
N HIS A 623 -12.40 31.95 19.04
CA HIS A 623 -11.33 32.87 18.66
C HIS A 623 -11.69 34.32 19.00
N VAL A 624 -12.93 34.74 18.67
CA VAL A 624 -13.44 36.08 18.98
C VAL A 624 -13.65 36.28 20.47
N ALA A 625 -14.10 35.23 21.19
CA ALA A 625 -14.43 35.33 22.60
C ALA A 625 -13.19 35.27 23.52
N SER A 626 -12.16 34.48 23.21
CA SER A 626 -11.15 34.06 24.20
C SER A 626 -9.70 34.16 23.73
N HIS A 627 -9.43 34.87 22.62
CA HIS A 627 -8.09 35.03 22.05
C HIS A 627 -7.83 36.45 21.57
N SER A 628 -8.18 37.45 22.38
CA SER A 628 -8.05 38.87 22.06
C SER A 628 -6.63 39.40 22.26
N HIS A 629 -5.87 38.82 23.20
CA HIS A 629 -4.58 39.35 23.64
C HIS A 629 -3.38 38.77 22.85
N LEU A 630 -2.43 39.62 22.45
CA LEU A 630 -1.28 39.22 21.62
C LEU A 630 -0.40 38.15 22.29
N VAL A 631 -0.17 38.24 23.60
CA VAL A 631 0.66 37.28 24.35
C VAL A 631 -0.01 35.90 24.38
N ASN A 632 -1.34 35.85 24.54
CA ASN A 632 -2.09 34.61 24.50
C ASN A 632 -2.03 33.97 23.10
N ARG A 633 -2.14 34.77 22.03
CA ARG A 633 -1.97 34.29 20.64
C ARG A 633 -0.58 33.70 20.38
N ILE A 634 0.48 34.29 20.95
CA ILE A 634 1.85 33.74 20.87
C ILE A 634 1.93 32.40 21.61
N GLY A 635 1.35 32.32 22.82
CA GLY A 635 1.25 31.07 23.58
C GLY A 635 0.52 29.97 22.82
N HIS A 636 -0.56 30.30 22.12
CA HIS A 636 -1.30 29.37 21.23
C HIS A 636 -0.46 28.91 20.04
N LEU A 637 0.31 29.80 19.40
CA LEU A 637 1.17 29.43 18.28
C LEU A 637 2.30 28.47 18.70
N LEU A 638 2.95 28.76 19.82
CA LEU A 638 4.04 27.94 20.37
C LEU A 638 3.52 26.57 20.82
N SER A 639 2.45 26.55 21.62
CA SER A 639 1.84 25.30 22.10
C SER A 639 1.28 24.45 20.95
N SER A 640 0.66 25.06 19.93
CA SER A 640 0.16 24.35 18.76
C SER A 640 1.25 23.68 17.94
N SER A 641 2.38 24.35 17.76
CA SER A 641 3.54 23.79 17.06
C SER A 641 4.11 22.57 17.81
N ALA A 642 4.15 22.65 19.14
CA ALA A 642 4.51 21.54 20.01
C ALA A 642 3.48 20.39 19.93
N PHE A 643 2.18 20.68 19.99
CA PHE A 643 1.12 19.65 19.89
C PHE A 643 1.13 18.92 18.55
N LEU A 644 1.36 19.61 17.43
CA LEU A 644 1.48 18.96 16.12
C LEU A 644 2.69 18.01 16.08
N SER A 645 3.80 18.40 16.72
CA SER A 645 4.96 17.52 16.89
C SER A 645 4.61 16.31 17.78
N CYS A 646 3.83 16.53 18.84
CA CYS A 646 3.37 15.46 19.73
C CYS A 646 2.42 14.47 19.03
N TYR A 647 1.57 14.92 18.10
CA TYR A 647 0.70 14.03 17.32
C TYR A 647 1.51 13.02 16.49
N TYR A 648 2.69 13.43 16.02
CA TYR A 648 3.61 12.54 15.34
C TYR A 648 4.36 11.64 16.32
N LEU A 649 4.87 12.22 17.42
CA LEU A 649 5.70 11.53 18.40
C LEU A 649 4.92 10.50 19.21
N VAL A 650 3.64 10.71 19.52
CA VAL A 650 2.85 9.79 20.38
C VAL A 650 2.77 8.36 19.82
N LEU A 651 2.91 8.19 18.49
CA LEU A 651 2.92 6.89 17.81
C LEU A 651 4.32 6.26 17.65
N ARG A 652 5.37 6.98 18.02
CA ARG A 652 6.78 6.59 17.84
C ARG A 652 7.55 6.54 19.14
N ASP A 653 7.44 7.60 19.92
CA ASP A 653 8.05 7.80 21.23
C ASP A 653 7.06 8.59 22.12
N PRO A 654 6.16 7.89 22.83
CA PRO A 654 5.14 8.52 23.66
C PRO A 654 5.72 9.28 24.85
N VAL A 655 6.93 8.91 25.31
CA VAL A 655 7.60 9.59 26.43
C VAL A 655 7.98 11.00 25.99
N SER A 656 8.70 11.14 24.87
CA SER A 656 9.03 12.44 24.31
C SER A 656 7.79 13.26 23.95
N ALA A 657 6.73 12.62 23.45
CA ALA A 657 5.47 13.29 23.16
C ALA A 657 4.86 13.96 24.40
N MET A 658 4.88 13.30 25.57
CA MET A 658 4.33 13.88 26.80
C MET A 658 5.25 14.92 27.43
N CYS A 659 6.58 14.70 27.39
CA CYS A 659 7.55 15.67 27.87
C CYS A 659 7.51 17.00 27.10
N ILE A 660 7.12 16.97 25.82
CA ILE A 660 6.93 18.19 25.00
C ILE A 660 5.49 18.72 25.15
N GLY A 661 4.51 17.82 25.12
CA GLY A 661 3.09 18.18 25.07
C GLY A 661 2.57 18.80 26.37
N LEU A 662 3.06 18.36 27.53
CA LEU A 662 2.56 18.86 28.80
C LEU A 662 3.03 20.31 29.09
N PRO A 663 4.31 20.69 28.94
CA PRO A 663 4.72 22.09 29.00
C PRO A 663 3.95 22.97 28.00
N ALA A 664 3.69 22.48 26.79
CA ALA A 664 2.88 23.18 25.80
C ALA A 664 1.42 23.40 26.28
N LEU A 665 0.84 22.42 26.97
CA LEU A 665 -0.47 22.55 27.60
C LEU A 665 -0.47 23.61 28.70
N PHE A 666 0.56 23.65 29.56
CA PHE A 666 0.70 24.69 30.58
C PHE A 666 0.81 26.08 29.96
N VAL A 667 1.64 26.26 28.94
CA VAL A 667 1.77 27.53 28.21
C VAL A 667 0.42 28.00 27.67
N ARG A 668 -0.37 27.08 27.11
CA ARG A 668 -1.72 27.38 26.62
C ARG A 668 -2.70 27.74 27.75
N GLN A 669 -2.71 26.99 28.85
CA GLN A 669 -3.63 27.24 29.97
C GLN A 669 -3.30 28.53 30.74
N ILE A 670 -2.01 28.83 30.92
CA ILE A 670 -1.54 30.08 31.53
C ILE A 670 -1.94 31.27 30.65
N GLY A 671 -1.81 31.13 29.33
CA GLY A 671 -2.29 32.11 28.35
C GLY A 671 -3.74 32.51 28.58
N HIS A 672 -4.62 31.50 28.69
CA HIS A 672 -6.04 31.71 28.98
C HIS A 672 -6.32 32.26 30.38
N ALA A 673 -5.61 31.81 31.41
CA ALA A 673 -5.89 32.16 32.79
C ALA A 673 -5.45 33.59 33.17
N ILE A 674 -4.36 34.08 32.57
CA ILE A 674 -3.74 35.36 32.94
C ILE A 674 -4.17 36.50 31.99
N PHE A 675 -4.24 36.24 30.68
CA PHE A 675 -4.28 37.31 29.69
C PHE A 675 -5.63 37.51 29.01
N GLU A 676 -6.62 36.67 29.29
CA GLU A 676 -7.97 36.82 28.75
C GLU A 676 -8.96 37.05 29.90
N PRO A 677 -9.96 37.96 29.74
CA PRO A 677 -10.97 38.16 30.77
C PRO A 677 -11.76 36.86 31.01
N PRO A 678 -12.38 36.68 32.19
CA PRO A 678 -13.29 35.58 32.43
C PRO A 678 -14.51 35.71 31.50
N CYS A 679 -14.47 35.13 30.31
CA CYS A 679 -15.63 34.94 29.43
C CYS A 679 -16.57 33.85 29.98
N HIS A 680 -16.80 33.88 31.30
CA HIS A 680 -17.27 32.77 32.13
C HIS A 680 -18.73 32.39 31.91
N ASP A 681 -19.53 33.21 31.22
CA ASP A 681 -20.91 32.88 30.92
C ASP A 681 -21.11 32.26 29.53
N LYS A 682 -20.18 32.43 28.58
CA LYS A 682 -20.28 31.84 27.24
C LYS A 682 -19.65 30.44 27.14
N GLU A 683 -18.54 30.16 27.83
CA GLU A 683 -17.95 28.81 27.87
C GLU A 683 -18.86 27.79 28.58
N LYS A 684 -19.59 28.24 29.62
CA LYS A 684 -20.55 27.44 30.40
C LYS A 684 -21.69 26.89 29.54
N LEU A 685 -22.16 27.67 28.57
CA LEU A 685 -23.24 27.31 27.64
C LEU A 685 -22.78 26.41 26.47
N LEU A 686 -21.48 26.35 26.16
CA LEU A 686 -20.99 25.76 24.91
C LEU A 686 -20.18 24.47 25.06
N LEU A 687 -19.40 24.29 26.14
CA LEU A 687 -18.38 23.21 26.20
C LEU A 687 -18.28 22.46 27.55
N GLY A 688 -19.11 22.79 28.53
CA GLY A 688 -19.23 22.03 29.79
C GLY A 688 -18.00 22.04 30.71
N PHE A 689 -17.00 22.90 30.47
CA PHE A 689 -15.85 23.08 31.36
C PHE A 689 -15.97 24.39 32.14
N THR A 690 -15.81 24.30 33.46
CA THR A 690 -15.60 25.48 34.33
C THR A 690 -14.10 25.71 34.52
N THR A 691 -13.70 26.95 34.83
CA THR A 691 -12.31 27.27 35.24
C THR A 691 -11.85 26.36 36.38
N ARG A 692 -12.75 26.07 37.33
CA ARG A 692 -12.51 25.12 38.42
C ARG A 692 -12.18 23.70 37.91
N SER A 693 -12.90 23.20 36.91
CA SER A 693 -12.62 21.89 36.29
C SER A 693 -11.29 21.87 35.53
N LYS A 694 -10.94 22.95 34.82
CA LYS A 694 -9.64 23.10 34.14
C LYS A 694 -8.49 23.12 35.14
N THR A 695 -8.63 23.86 36.24
CA THR A 695 -7.65 23.92 37.33
C THR A 695 -7.49 22.57 38.04
N LEU A 696 -8.58 21.83 38.27
CA LEU A 696 -8.52 20.48 38.86
C LEU A 696 -7.76 19.49 37.97
N VAL A 697 -8.01 19.51 36.66
CA VAL A 697 -7.29 18.67 35.69
C VAL A 697 -5.79 19.01 35.69
N VAL A 698 -5.44 20.30 35.63
CA VAL A 698 -4.05 20.75 35.69
C VAL A 698 -3.37 20.38 37.01
N GLY A 699 -4.08 20.49 38.14
CA GLY A 699 -3.61 20.05 39.45
C GLY A 699 -3.34 18.54 39.50
N ALA A 700 -4.18 17.72 38.87
CA ALA A 700 -3.96 16.28 38.78
C ALA A 700 -2.69 15.92 37.98
N TYR A 701 -2.39 16.66 36.90
CA TYR A 701 -1.12 16.48 36.17
C TYR A 701 0.11 16.79 37.03
N LEU A 702 0.04 17.82 37.88
CA LEU A 702 1.14 18.22 38.76
C LEU A 702 1.35 17.22 39.92
N LEU A 703 0.29 16.54 40.36
CA LEU A 703 0.35 15.60 41.48
C LEU A 703 1.11 14.31 41.14
N ILE A 704 1.01 13.83 39.89
CA ILE A 704 1.66 12.59 39.43
C ILE A 704 3.19 12.60 39.67
N PRO A 705 3.97 13.56 39.16
CA PRO A 705 5.41 13.60 39.43
C PRO A 705 5.72 13.84 40.91
N ILE A 706 4.91 14.62 41.63
CA ILE A 706 5.12 14.91 43.06
C ILE A 706 5.00 13.63 43.89
N LEU A 707 4.00 12.79 43.61
CA LEU A 707 3.82 11.50 44.29
C LEU A 707 4.99 10.56 43.98
N HIS A 708 5.37 10.41 42.71
CA HIS A 708 6.52 9.57 42.33
C HIS A 708 7.84 10.04 42.96
N LEU A 709 8.05 11.37 43.05
CA LEU A 709 9.23 11.93 43.74
C LEU A 709 9.18 11.71 45.25
N ALA A 710 8.00 11.79 45.87
CA ALA A 710 7.82 11.50 47.30
C ALA A 710 8.07 10.01 47.62
N PHE A 711 7.67 9.10 46.73
CA PHE A 711 7.91 7.66 46.88
C PHE A 711 9.33 7.22 46.53
N ALA A 712 10.05 7.95 45.67
CA ALA A 712 11.40 7.58 45.24
C ALA A 712 12.47 7.78 46.32
N GLY A 713 12.20 8.52 47.40
CA GLY A 713 13.09 8.68 48.56
C GLY A 713 14.43 9.38 48.28
N SER A 714 14.72 9.79 47.04
CA SER A 714 15.95 10.46 46.61
C SER A 714 15.68 11.46 45.48
N LEU A 715 16.18 12.70 45.65
CA LEU A 715 16.06 13.79 44.67
C LEU A 715 17.29 13.91 43.76
N SER A 716 18.06 12.83 43.59
CA SER A 716 19.22 12.86 42.70
C SER A 716 18.79 13.05 41.24
N ARG A 717 19.63 13.73 40.43
CA ARG A 717 19.37 13.93 38.99
C ARG A 717 19.08 12.61 38.26
N ARG A 718 19.77 11.53 38.66
CA ARG A 718 19.59 10.20 38.07
C ARG A 718 18.24 9.60 38.42
N SER A 719 17.85 9.65 39.70
CA SER A 719 16.55 9.18 40.18
C SER A 719 15.38 9.91 39.52
N ILE A 720 15.51 11.22 39.31
CA ILE A 720 14.49 12.03 38.62
C ILE A 720 14.35 11.59 37.14
N LEU A 721 15.47 11.35 36.45
CA LEU A 721 15.46 10.93 35.04
C LEU A 721 14.88 9.51 34.84
N GLU A 722 15.09 8.61 35.80
CA GLU A 722 14.54 7.24 35.76
C GLU A 722 13.01 7.20 35.92
N LEU A 723 12.41 8.20 36.56
CA LEU A 723 10.95 8.32 36.71
C LEU A 723 10.24 8.89 35.48
N VAL A 724 10.97 9.57 34.58
CA VAL A 724 10.40 10.28 33.42
C VAL A 724 9.53 9.38 32.54
N PRO A 725 9.94 8.15 32.15
CA PRO A 725 9.11 7.28 31.31
C PRO A 725 7.79 6.89 31.98
N THR A 726 7.82 6.57 33.28
CA THR A 726 6.65 6.17 34.06
C THR A 726 5.66 7.32 34.21
N VAL A 727 6.14 8.48 34.63
CA VAL A 727 5.34 9.71 34.75
C VAL A 727 4.73 10.11 33.41
N ALA A 728 5.51 10.03 32.32
CA ALA A 728 5.02 10.33 30.98
C ALA A 728 3.89 9.38 30.53
N GLN A 729 4.01 8.08 30.83
CA GLN A 729 2.96 7.12 30.51
C GLN A 729 1.67 7.39 31.29
N GLU A 730 1.77 7.69 32.59
CA GLU A 730 0.60 8.02 33.42
C GLU A 730 -0.07 9.32 32.98
N TRP A 731 0.71 10.33 32.61
CA TRP A 731 0.19 11.55 32.00
C TRP A 731 -0.58 11.25 30.71
N LEU A 732 -0.05 10.41 29.83
CA LEU A 732 -0.75 10.03 28.60
C LEU A 732 -2.08 9.34 28.89
N VAL A 733 -2.11 8.43 29.87
CA VAL A 733 -3.34 7.75 30.30
C VAL A 733 -4.36 8.76 30.85
N LEU A 734 -3.92 9.67 31.71
CA LEU A 734 -4.77 10.72 32.27
C LEU A 734 -5.31 11.65 31.17
N THR A 735 -4.49 12.01 30.18
CA THR A 735 -4.93 12.82 29.04
C THR A 735 -6.01 12.14 28.23
N ILE A 736 -5.83 10.86 27.90
CA ILE A 736 -6.84 10.09 27.16
C ILE A 736 -8.12 9.97 27.99
N ALA A 737 -8.01 9.68 29.28
CA ALA A 737 -9.14 9.54 30.18
C ALA A 737 -9.95 10.84 30.30
N VAL A 738 -9.29 11.99 30.45
CA VAL A 738 -9.93 13.31 30.51
C VAL A 738 -10.61 13.64 29.19
N VAL A 739 -9.93 13.45 28.06
CA VAL A 739 -10.50 13.77 26.72
C VAL A 739 -11.70 12.87 26.41
N LEU A 740 -11.57 11.56 26.57
CA LEU A 740 -12.66 10.61 26.28
C LEU A 740 -13.81 10.73 27.29
N GLY A 741 -13.48 10.90 28.57
CA GLY A 741 -14.47 11.13 29.62
C GLY A 741 -15.29 12.40 29.36
N HIS A 742 -14.64 13.47 28.89
CA HIS A 742 -15.34 14.72 28.54
C HIS A 742 -16.20 14.57 27.29
N VAL A 743 -15.73 13.88 26.25
CA VAL A 743 -16.53 13.58 25.07
C VAL A 743 -17.77 12.75 25.44
N ALA A 744 -17.62 11.76 26.31
CA ALA A 744 -18.72 10.94 26.80
C ALA A 744 -19.72 11.77 27.61
N MET A 745 -19.24 12.64 28.51
CA MET A 745 -20.08 13.56 29.26
C MET A 745 -20.88 14.48 28.32
N LEU A 746 -20.22 15.14 27.36
CA LEU A 746 -20.90 16.01 26.39
C LEU A 746 -21.88 15.26 25.49
N ALA A 747 -21.54 14.02 25.11
CA ALA A 747 -22.43 13.16 24.34
C ALA A 747 -23.69 12.79 25.13
N PHE A 748 -23.55 12.58 26.45
CA PHE A 748 -24.64 12.25 27.35
C PHE A 748 -25.52 13.47 27.69
N THR A 749 -24.90 14.62 28.00
CA THR A 749 -25.64 15.82 28.44
C THR A 749 -26.20 16.65 27.29
N HIS A 750 -25.52 16.67 26.15
CA HIS A 750 -25.85 17.55 25.02
C HIS A 750 -25.98 16.80 23.69
N GLY A 751 -25.99 15.47 23.71
CA GLY A 751 -26.11 14.62 22.54
C GLY A 751 -24.77 14.34 21.84
N LEU A 752 -24.66 13.15 21.24
CA LEU A 752 -23.45 12.63 20.60
C LEU A 752 -22.81 13.61 19.60
N ARG A 753 -23.65 14.35 18.85
CA ARG A 753 -23.18 15.34 17.87
C ARG A 753 -22.31 16.42 18.52
N ASN A 754 -22.69 16.94 19.69
CA ASN A 754 -21.96 18.01 20.37
C ASN A 754 -20.64 17.50 20.97
N GLY A 755 -20.63 16.27 21.53
CA GLY A 755 -19.39 15.62 21.98
C GLY A 755 -18.38 15.43 20.84
N LEU A 756 -18.86 15.01 19.65
CA LEU A 756 -18.02 14.85 18.47
C LEU A 756 -17.52 16.20 17.90
N VAL A 757 -18.36 17.25 17.88
CA VAL A 757 -17.94 18.60 17.48
C VAL A 757 -16.79 19.08 18.38
N TRP A 758 -16.90 18.86 19.70
CA TRP A 758 -15.85 19.24 20.65
C TRP A 758 -14.56 18.48 20.43
N LEU A 759 -14.62 17.15 20.25
CA LEU A 759 -13.45 16.32 19.99
C LEU A 759 -12.71 16.75 18.71
N VAL A 760 -13.47 16.92 17.62
CA VAL A 760 -12.90 17.33 16.33
C VAL A 760 -12.28 18.71 16.44
N LYS A 761 -12.92 19.63 17.16
CA LYS A 761 -12.37 20.95 17.44
C LYS A 761 -11.03 20.84 18.19
N LEU A 762 -11.01 20.18 19.35
CA LEU A 762 -9.81 19.97 20.17
C LEU A 762 -8.63 19.42 19.36
N VAL A 763 -8.87 18.37 18.58
CA VAL A 763 -7.82 17.71 17.78
C VAL A 763 -7.29 18.61 16.66
N THR A 764 -8.14 19.42 16.04
CA THR A 764 -7.78 20.26 14.88
C THR A 764 -7.43 21.70 15.24
N ASP A 765 -7.57 22.10 16.50
CA ASP A 765 -7.24 23.45 16.98
C ASP A 765 -5.76 23.82 16.75
N PRO A 766 -4.77 22.95 17.01
CA PRO A 766 -3.38 23.28 16.70
C PRO A 766 -3.12 23.67 15.25
N MET A 767 -3.76 23.00 14.29
CA MET A 767 -3.66 23.36 12.87
C MET A 767 -4.33 24.71 12.56
N THR A 768 -5.47 24.97 13.21
CA THR A 768 -6.25 26.19 13.00
C THR A 768 -5.52 27.40 13.58
N ASP A 769 -4.89 27.24 14.75
CA ASP A 769 -4.10 28.26 15.43
C ASP A 769 -2.89 28.67 14.60
N LEU A 770 -2.18 27.73 13.98
CA LEU A 770 -1.08 28.05 13.06
C LEU A 770 -1.56 28.90 11.88
N LEU A 771 -2.66 28.52 11.23
CA LEU A 771 -3.18 29.27 10.09
C LEU A 771 -3.68 30.67 10.49
N THR A 772 -4.25 30.79 11.69
CA THR A 772 -4.92 32.00 12.16
C THR A 772 -3.92 33.01 12.76
N TYR A 773 -2.96 32.55 13.55
CA TYR A 773 -2.09 33.43 14.35
C TYR A 773 -0.74 33.77 13.70
N THR A 774 -0.24 32.95 12.77
CA THR A 774 1.11 33.15 12.21
C THR A 774 1.28 34.53 11.56
N ALA A 775 0.37 34.94 10.67
CA ALA A 775 0.49 36.22 9.96
C ALA A 775 0.20 37.46 10.85
N PRO A 776 -0.81 37.46 11.74
CA PRO A 776 -1.03 38.56 12.69
C PRO A 776 0.12 38.74 13.70
N VAL A 777 0.63 37.64 14.27
CA VAL A 777 1.76 37.68 15.22
C VAL A 777 3.03 38.19 14.54
N ALA A 778 3.34 37.70 13.32
CA ALA A 778 4.48 38.16 12.55
C ALA A 778 4.40 39.67 12.22
N ARG A 779 3.21 40.18 11.89
CA ARG A 779 2.98 41.62 11.67
C ARG A 779 3.17 42.45 12.94
N ALA A 780 2.61 42.00 14.07
CA ALA A 780 2.71 42.70 15.34
C ALA A 780 4.15 42.74 15.91
N LEU A 781 4.93 41.68 15.70
CA LEU A 781 6.36 41.66 16.06
C LEU A 781 7.17 42.58 15.15
N ARG A 782 6.90 42.60 13.84
CA ARG A 782 7.57 43.54 12.91
C ARG A 782 7.26 45.00 13.23
N SER A 783 6.02 45.35 13.57
CA SER A 783 5.66 46.74 13.92
C SER A 783 6.31 47.21 15.22
N ARG A 784 6.60 46.32 16.17
CA ARG A 784 7.31 46.64 17.41
C ARG A 784 8.82 46.71 17.26
N ILE A 785 9.40 45.99 16.30
CA ILE A 785 10.86 46.01 16.01
C ILE A 785 11.24 47.23 15.16
N ILE A 786 10.33 47.75 14.32
CA ILE A 786 10.58 48.90 13.43
C ILE A 786 10.38 50.25 14.16
N ALA A 787 9.73 50.27 15.33
CA ALA A 787 9.60 51.46 16.16
C ALA A 787 10.90 51.72 16.96
N ARG A 788 11.92 52.31 16.33
CA ARG A 788 12.99 53.03 17.05
C ARG A 788 12.46 54.39 17.54
N PRO A 789 12.88 54.88 18.72
CA PRO A 789 12.48 56.21 19.19
C PRO A 789 13.09 57.27 18.27
N GLN A 790 12.29 58.26 17.89
CA GLN A 790 12.78 59.52 17.32
C GLN A 790 13.67 60.20 18.36
N PRO A 791 14.88 60.68 18.02
CA PRO A 791 15.66 61.51 18.93
C PRO A 791 14.97 62.88 19.04
N GLY A 792 14.60 63.25 20.26
CA GLY A 792 14.13 64.59 20.58
C GLY A 792 15.26 65.61 20.59
N VAL A 793 14.91 66.81 20.11
CA VAL A 793 15.55 68.12 20.34
C VAL A 793 15.81 68.37 21.82
#